data_AF-A0A8H6V4E0-F1
#
_entry.id   AF-A0A8H6V4E0-F1
#
_cell.length_a   1.000
_cell.length_b   1.000
_cell.length_c   1.000
_cell.angle_alpha   90.00
_cell.angle_beta   90.00
_cell.angle_gamma   90.00
#
_symmetry.space_group_name_H-M   'P 1'
#
loop_
_entity.id
_entity.type
_entity.pdbx_description
1 polymer ?
#
loop_
_entity_poly.entity_id
_entity_poly.type
_entity_poly.pdbx_seq_one_letter_code
_entity_poly.pdbx_strand_id
1 'polypeptide(L)'
;MRSSRYSGKQQAPPRKKACQNCTRSKVRCGLEKPTCSRCRSKGRTCQYPPRRVATPEIEDTGGANDAEDYTPAAPNPRAIRRHYNSDDHYSIPLPDIQDSAVTAVNPEPVSSVTESGPAAAFRSPRPPVRALTSGQTRHLALDFTDIDLTPSLNAVDIRDRWLRPYLLPPLGRDEIPKAYHPFTLQYISVILKTYPRYMLKDGDFPPIIHHAQVNTLQMPEALANCYSLVRMWEQAAPGSEAMVTGIVEAEMERLASQTTRQHDYELLCSFQAYLVYTILMYFSPLHQVFTVTDKTMMTLMELAFRTAENGLFCTAEITHTRPNWESWIVVSAKRRAIYTMYLLSSVYNSDRCLPNFVADEMKGVYVPESRVLWEATDRGVWEKEYDRHLLEWEDGMLEISELWRSAETGSAERRGRIEKWVRGVDEFGMMLTLYTTDHSPSVLQTHSWRTVTNSAAYLIPYIKPSMKILDIGCGPGSISIDFARLVPQGHVTGIDYVPDPLDGARSLASKQGITNIDFRVGNIHALDFSDDTFDIVHVHQVLQHIADPVRALREMRRVAKSDGGIVAARESASLTWYPDNAGVAEAKELTDRMAKSKGGNPHPGRYIHVWAEEAGFEKARIKKSAGAWCFSSPEEREYWGGSMEARMRSSGFAKMAVEEGYATKEQLDRIADGWREFVRNDEAWFGLLHGEILCWK
;
A
#
# COMPACT_ATOMS: atom_id res chain seq x y z
N MET A 1 3.21 -4.85 -63.42
CA MET A 1 2.12 -4.06 -64.06
C MET A 1 0.77 -4.52 -63.51
N ARG A 2 -0.11 -3.55 -63.22
CA ARG A 2 -1.54 -3.62 -62.80
C ARG A 2 -1.88 -3.72 -61.30
N SER A 3 -2.10 -2.52 -60.73
CA SER A 3 -3.37 -2.03 -60.17
C SER A 3 -4.02 -2.74 -58.97
N SER A 4 -3.89 -2.08 -57.82
CA SER A 4 -4.88 -1.87 -56.74
C SER A 4 -6.34 -2.27 -57.06
N ARG A 5 -6.95 -3.09 -56.18
CA ARG A 5 -8.39 -3.11 -55.88
C ARG A 5 -8.62 -3.53 -54.42
N TYR A 6 -8.90 -2.54 -53.57
CA TYR A 6 -9.61 -2.75 -52.31
C TYR A 6 -11.08 -3.08 -52.62
N SER A 7 -11.58 -4.23 -52.15
CA SER A 7 -13.02 -4.54 -52.13
C SER A 7 -13.55 -4.37 -50.70
N GLY A 8 -14.37 -3.33 -50.48
CA GLY A 8 -15.07 -3.11 -49.22
C GLY A 8 -16.08 -4.22 -48.91
N LYS A 9 -16.11 -4.67 -47.65
CA LYS A 9 -17.13 -5.58 -47.12
C LYS A 9 -18.44 -4.82 -46.91
N GLN A 10 -19.53 -5.37 -47.45
CA GLN A 10 -20.90 -4.85 -47.44
C GLN A 10 -21.51 -4.78 -46.03
N GLN A 11 -22.18 -3.66 -45.71
CA GLN A 11 -23.03 -3.49 -44.52
C GLN A 11 -24.31 -4.35 -44.62
N ALA A 12 -24.71 -4.99 -43.52
CA ALA A 12 -25.95 -5.75 -43.42
C ALA A 12 -27.20 -4.85 -43.59
N PRO A 13 -28.28 -5.32 -44.25
CA PRO A 13 -29.44 -4.47 -44.55
C PRO A 13 -30.24 -4.09 -43.29
N PRO A 14 -30.77 -2.85 -43.19
CA PRO A 14 -31.51 -2.39 -42.01
C PRO A 14 -32.78 -3.22 -41.75
N ARG A 15 -33.01 -3.65 -40.50
CA ARG A 15 -34.26 -4.32 -40.08
C ARG A 15 -35.49 -3.52 -40.53
N LYS A 16 -36.34 -4.10 -41.39
CA LYS A 16 -37.58 -3.47 -41.88
C LYS A 16 -38.55 -3.23 -40.71
N LYS A 17 -38.93 -1.98 -40.46
CA LYS A 17 -39.85 -1.59 -39.38
C LYS A 17 -41.29 -2.02 -39.68
N ALA A 18 -41.99 -2.55 -38.67
CA ALA A 18 -43.42 -2.87 -38.72
C ALA A 18 -44.28 -1.62 -38.95
N CYS A 19 -45.49 -1.79 -39.49
CA CYS A 19 -46.45 -0.69 -39.62
C CYS A 19 -46.98 -0.24 -38.25
N GLN A 20 -47.35 1.03 -38.14
CA GLN A 20 -47.77 1.64 -36.87
C GLN A 20 -48.93 0.90 -36.20
N ASN A 21 -49.89 0.40 -36.98
CA ASN A 21 -51.04 -0.34 -36.45
C ASN A 21 -50.65 -1.70 -35.84
N CYS A 22 -49.74 -2.44 -36.48
CA CYS A 22 -49.23 -3.69 -35.92
C CYS A 22 -48.37 -3.43 -34.67
N THR A 23 -47.58 -2.37 -34.68
CA THR A 23 -46.78 -1.95 -33.51
C THR A 23 -47.67 -1.59 -32.32
N ARG A 24 -48.71 -0.74 -32.52
CA ARG A 24 -49.66 -0.37 -31.45
C ARG A 24 -50.41 -1.58 -30.90
N SER A 25 -50.76 -2.53 -31.76
CA SER A 25 -51.43 -3.76 -31.35
C SER A 25 -50.46 -4.83 -30.80
N LYS A 26 -49.14 -4.53 -30.67
CA LYS A 26 -48.08 -5.43 -30.22
C LYS A 26 -48.05 -6.80 -30.92
N VAL A 27 -48.29 -6.80 -32.24
CA VAL A 27 -48.36 -8.01 -33.08
C VAL A 27 -47.41 -7.94 -34.26
N ARG A 28 -46.96 -9.11 -34.73
CA ARG A 28 -46.05 -9.20 -35.88
C ARG A 28 -46.72 -8.68 -37.15
N CYS A 29 -46.02 -7.79 -37.86
CA CYS A 29 -46.46 -7.22 -39.13
C CYS A 29 -45.98 -8.07 -40.31
N GLY A 30 -46.80 -8.23 -41.34
CA GLY A 30 -46.43 -8.93 -42.59
C GLY A 30 -45.47 -8.15 -43.50
N LEU A 31 -45.20 -6.86 -43.22
CA LEU A 31 -44.23 -5.99 -43.91
C LEU A 31 -44.46 -5.72 -45.41
N GLU A 32 -45.54 -6.26 -46.01
CA GLU A 32 -45.96 -5.93 -47.37
C GLU A 32 -46.39 -4.46 -47.47
N LYS A 33 -46.01 -3.78 -48.55
CA LYS A 33 -46.40 -2.40 -48.88
C LYS A 33 -47.32 -2.42 -50.12
N PRO A 34 -48.35 -1.55 -50.19
CA PRO A 34 -48.67 -0.47 -49.25
C PRO A 34 -49.37 -0.94 -47.96
N THR A 35 -50.02 -2.10 -47.97
CA THR A 35 -50.82 -2.62 -46.85
C THR A 35 -50.43 -4.05 -46.50
N CYS A 36 -50.04 -4.30 -45.24
CA CYS A 36 -49.73 -5.65 -44.78
C CYS A 36 -50.96 -6.56 -44.74
N SER A 37 -50.77 -7.85 -44.98
CA SER A 37 -51.79 -8.92 -44.92
C SER A 37 -52.76 -8.79 -43.74
N ARG A 38 -52.24 -8.51 -42.53
CA ARG A 38 -53.09 -8.34 -41.34
C ARG A 38 -53.96 -7.07 -41.40
N CYS A 39 -53.39 -5.93 -41.77
CA CYS A 39 -54.17 -4.70 -41.93
C CYS A 39 -55.24 -4.86 -43.02
N ARG A 40 -54.93 -5.59 -44.10
CA ARG A 40 -55.88 -5.94 -45.16
C ARG A 40 -57.03 -6.80 -44.64
N SER A 41 -56.72 -7.88 -43.90
CA SER A 41 -57.75 -8.77 -43.33
C SER A 41 -58.67 -8.11 -42.31
N LYS A 42 -58.21 -7.04 -41.65
CA LYS A 42 -58.96 -6.31 -40.63
C LYS A 42 -59.59 -5.02 -41.14
N GLY A 43 -59.49 -4.73 -42.45
CA GLY A 43 -60.01 -3.50 -43.05
C GLY A 43 -59.38 -2.21 -42.50
N ARG A 44 -58.14 -2.26 -42.00
CA ARG A 44 -57.46 -1.11 -41.37
C ARG A 44 -56.45 -0.48 -42.31
N THR A 45 -56.35 0.85 -42.30
CA THR A 45 -55.32 1.60 -43.04
C THR A 45 -53.92 1.26 -42.50
N CYS A 46 -52.98 0.94 -43.39
CA CYS A 46 -51.62 0.57 -43.01
C CYS A 46 -50.66 1.73 -43.28
N GLN A 47 -49.96 2.20 -42.24
CA GLN A 47 -48.96 3.27 -42.36
C GLN A 47 -47.61 2.80 -41.84
N TYR A 48 -46.58 2.93 -42.66
CA TYR A 48 -45.19 2.67 -42.28
C TYR A 48 -44.48 4.00 -42.00
N PRO A 49 -43.60 4.06 -40.98
CA PRO A 49 -42.82 5.27 -40.73
C PRO A 49 -41.92 5.61 -41.94
N PRO A 50 -41.80 6.88 -42.35
CA PRO A 50 -40.85 7.29 -43.38
C PRO A 50 -39.41 7.02 -42.93
N ARG A 51 -38.53 6.63 -43.87
CA ARG A 51 -37.08 6.46 -43.62
C ARG A 51 -36.45 7.85 -43.48
N ARG A 52 -35.73 8.13 -42.40
CA ARG A 52 -34.81 9.28 -42.33
C ARG A 52 -33.62 9.01 -43.26
N VAL A 53 -33.33 9.96 -44.16
CA VAL A 53 -32.13 9.98 -45.01
C VAL A 53 -31.10 10.85 -44.30
N ALA A 54 -29.85 10.39 -44.22
CA ALA A 54 -28.74 11.15 -43.63
C ALA A 54 -28.26 12.24 -44.60
N THR A 55 -28.05 13.46 -44.12
CA THR A 55 -27.43 14.58 -44.84
C THR A 55 -25.92 14.64 -44.55
N PRO A 56 -25.06 14.98 -45.53
CA PRO A 56 -23.61 15.08 -45.35
C PRO A 56 -23.15 16.49 -44.93
N GLU A 57 -21.97 16.54 -44.31
CA GLU A 57 -21.24 17.70 -43.77
C GLU A 57 -20.83 18.71 -44.85
N ILE A 58 -20.86 20.00 -44.51
CA ILE A 58 -20.18 21.09 -45.23
C ILE A 58 -19.50 21.99 -44.19
N GLU A 59 -18.24 22.33 -44.47
CA GLU A 59 -17.36 23.22 -43.73
C GLU A 59 -17.74 24.71 -43.87
N ASP A 60 -17.35 25.45 -42.82
CA ASP A 60 -16.73 26.78 -42.85
C ASP A 60 -17.54 28.04 -42.50
N THR A 61 -16.80 28.91 -41.82
CA THR A 61 -16.93 30.36 -41.58
C THR A 61 -17.77 30.83 -40.39
N GLY A 62 -17.09 31.57 -39.51
CA GLY A 62 -17.60 32.04 -38.22
C GLY A 62 -18.47 33.29 -38.26
N GLY A 63 -18.80 33.76 -37.06
CA GLY A 63 -19.47 35.04 -36.83
C GLY A 63 -20.46 34.94 -35.67
N ALA A 64 -20.19 35.71 -34.62
CA ALA A 64 -20.94 35.80 -33.38
C ALA A 64 -22.41 36.22 -33.57
N ASN A 65 -23.30 35.73 -32.71
CA ASN A 65 -24.01 36.52 -31.69
C ASN A 65 -25.23 35.78 -31.10
N ASP A 66 -25.54 36.22 -29.89
CA ASP A 66 -26.82 36.15 -29.16
C ASP A 66 -27.06 34.97 -28.21
N ALA A 67 -26.88 35.32 -26.94
CA ALA A 67 -27.39 34.67 -25.76
C ALA A 67 -28.93 34.69 -25.72
N GLU A 68 -29.52 33.67 -25.09
CA GLU A 68 -30.48 33.88 -24.00
C GLU A 68 -30.82 32.57 -23.27
N ASP A 69 -30.99 32.72 -21.96
CA ASP A 69 -31.21 31.73 -20.92
C ASP A 69 -32.41 30.79 -21.12
N TYR A 70 -32.27 29.54 -20.67
CA TYR A 70 -33.41 28.76 -20.22
C TYR A 70 -33.04 27.84 -19.04
N THR A 71 -33.59 28.18 -17.86
CA THR A 71 -33.61 27.34 -16.66
C THR A 71 -34.77 26.32 -16.74
N PRO A 72 -34.58 25.03 -16.36
CA PRO A 72 -35.70 24.11 -16.25
C PRO A 72 -36.27 24.06 -14.82
N ALA A 73 -37.59 24.22 -14.75
CA ALA A 73 -38.42 24.04 -13.58
C ALA A 73 -38.51 22.58 -13.10
N ALA A 74 -38.65 22.41 -11.78
CA ALA A 74 -38.84 21.14 -11.09
C ALA A 74 -40.24 20.50 -11.35
N PRO A 75 -40.39 19.16 -11.30
CA PRO A 75 -41.69 18.50 -11.31
C PRO A 75 -42.20 18.17 -9.89
N ASN A 76 -43.48 18.53 -9.65
CA ASN A 76 -44.30 18.18 -8.48
C ASN A 76 -44.98 16.79 -8.68
N PRO A 77 -45.56 16.12 -7.65
CA PRO A 77 -45.39 14.69 -7.41
C PRO A 77 -46.76 13.98 -7.48
N ARG A 78 -46.78 12.70 -7.06
CA ARG A 78 -47.90 11.74 -6.94
C ARG A 78 -47.94 10.74 -8.10
N ALA A 79 -48.03 9.43 -7.89
CA ALA A 79 -47.99 8.61 -6.68
C ALA A 79 -47.93 7.15 -7.17
N ILE A 80 -47.07 6.30 -6.61
CA ILE A 80 -47.36 4.87 -6.38
C ILE A 80 -46.66 4.47 -5.07
N ARG A 81 -47.42 4.47 -3.96
CA ARG A 81 -47.04 3.79 -2.71
C ARG A 81 -47.40 2.30 -2.87
N ARG A 82 -46.44 1.41 -2.63
CA ARG A 82 -46.71 0.04 -2.15
C ARG A 82 -45.85 -0.20 -0.92
N HIS A 83 -46.53 -0.61 0.14
CA HIS A 83 -46.03 -0.87 1.48
C HIS A 83 -44.97 -1.99 1.49
N TYR A 84 -43.84 -1.74 2.12
CA TYR A 84 -42.99 -2.76 2.73
C TYR A 84 -43.25 -2.70 4.24
N ASN A 85 -43.73 -3.81 4.81
CA ASN A 85 -43.80 -4.00 6.26
C ASN A 85 -42.37 -4.26 6.76
N SER A 86 -41.94 -3.43 7.70
CA SER A 86 -40.75 -3.62 8.52
C SER A 86 -41.19 -4.15 9.87
N ASP A 87 -41.22 -5.48 10.03
CA ASP A 87 -41.29 -6.15 11.33
C ASP A 87 -40.85 -7.60 11.10
N ASP A 88 -39.54 -7.85 11.28
CA ASP A 88 -38.97 -9.18 11.54
C ASP A 88 -37.52 -8.98 12.02
N HIS A 89 -37.37 -8.58 13.29
CA HIS A 89 -36.10 -8.64 14.01
C HIS A 89 -35.92 -10.03 14.61
N TYR A 90 -35.01 -10.82 14.03
CA TYR A 90 -34.48 -12.02 14.68
C TYR A 90 -33.42 -11.60 15.73
N SER A 91 -33.79 -11.67 17.01
CA SER A 91 -32.88 -11.52 18.15
C SER A 91 -32.21 -12.86 18.49
N ILE A 92 -30.89 -12.86 18.68
CA ILE A 92 -30.12 -13.99 19.24
C ILE A 92 -29.69 -13.61 20.68
N PRO A 93 -29.83 -14.48 21.69
CA PRO A 93 -29.64 -14.11 23.11
C PRO A 93 -28.18 -14.22 23.57
N LEU A 94 -27.76 -13.29 24.44
CA LEU A 94 -26.52 -13.37 25.23
C LEU A 94 -26.84 -13.89 26.66
N PRO A 95 -25.93 -14.61 27.34
CA PRO A 95 -26.20 -15.17 28.67
C PRO A 95 -26.06 -14.16 29.82
N ASP A 96 -26.92 -14.34 30.82
CA ASP A 96 -27.04 -13.58 32.08
C ASP A 96 -25.76 -13.55 32.94
N ILE A 97 -25.43 -12.37 33.46
CA ILE A 97 -24.55 -12.19 34.62
C ILE A 97 -25.41 -11.61 35.74
N GLN A 98 -25.64 -12.42 36.78
CA GLN A 98 -26.38 -12.02 37.98
C GLN A 98 -25.53 -11.12 38.89
N ASP A 99 -26.12 -9.98 39.25
CA ASP A 99 -25.71 -9.12 40.35
C ASP A 99 -25.70 -9.88 41.68
N SER A 100 -24.62 -9.72 42.45
CA SER A 100 -24.65 -9.92 43.90
C SER A 100 -23.96 -8.74 44.58
N ALA A 101 -24.80 -7.88 45.16
CA ALA A 101 -24.43 -6.76 46.00
C ALA A 101 -24.00 -7.24 47.40
N VAL A 102 -22.89 -6.72 47.94
CA VAL A 102 -22.63 -6.69 49.39
C VAL A 102 -21.88 -5.40 49.78
N THR A 103 -22.70 -4.45 50.27
CA THR A 103 -22.49 -3.48 51.36
C THR A 103 -21.11 -2.92 51.69
N ALA A 104 -21.01 -1.59 51.56
CA ALA A 104 -20.01 -0.74 52.19
C ALA A 104 -20.19 -0.68 53.73
N VAL A 105 -19.07 -0.74 54.45
CA VAL A 105 -18.98 -0.38 55.87
C VAL A 105 -17.81 0.58 56.04
N ASN A 106 -18.13 1.83 56.40
CA ASN A 106 -17.19 2.80 56.96
C ASN A 106 -16.80 2.39 58.39
N PRO A 107 -15.59 2.73 58.82
CA PRO A 107 -15.45 3.31 60.15
C PRO A 107 -14.70 4.65 60.15
N GLU A 108 -15.17 5.46 61.08
CA GLU A 108 -14.80 6.83 61.44
C GLU A 108 -13.44 6.97 62.19
N PRO A 109 -12.97 8.20 62.48
CA PRO A 109 -11.56 8.57 62.49
C PRO A 109 -10.89 8.46 63.87
N VAL A 110 -9.56 8.39 63.89
CA VAL A 110 -8.75 8.51 65.12
C VAL A 110 -7.69 9.60 64.97
N SER A 111 -7.63 10.38 66.04
CA SER A 111 -6.94 11.64 66.28
C SER A 111 -5.40 11.61 66.29
N SER A 112 -4.86 12.80 66.02
CA SER A 112 -3.47 13.27 66.17
C SER A 112 -2.77 12.91 67.48
N VAL A 113 -1.48 12.53 67.39
CA VAL A 113 -0.46 12.72 68.45
C VAL A 113 0.88 13.10 67.80
N THR A 114 1.56 14.05 68.43
CA THR A 114 2.80 14.74 68.06
C THR A 114 4.08 14.06 68.56
N GLU A 115 5.22 14.50 67.98
CA GLU A 115 6.61 14.55 68.51
C GLU A 115 7.70 13.49 68.14
N SER A 116 8.73 14.00 67.44
CA SER A 116 10.20 13.87 67.65
C SER A 116 10.98 12.59 67.19
N GLY A 117 12.07 12.81 66.42
CA GLY A 117 12.93 11.82 65.70
C GLY A 117 13.99 11.05 66.52
N PRO A 118 15.18 10.64 66.00
CA PRO A 118 15.72 10.68 64.63
C PRO A 118 16.03 9.27 64.02
N ALA A 119 16.09 9.16 62.69
CA ALA A 119 16.39 7.91 61.98
C ALA A 119 17.90 7.72 61.71
N ALA A 120 18.42 6.57 62.13
CA ALA A 120 19.76 6.07 61.84
C ALA A 120 19.82 5.36 60.46
N ALA A 121 21.03 5.33 59.91
CA ALA A 121 21.43 5.00 58.55
C ALA A 121 21.18 3.56 58.09
N PHE A 122 21.01 3.38 56.76
CA PHE A 122 21.55 2.22 56.02
C PHE A 122 22.06 2.66 54.64
N ARG A 123 23.38 2.74 54.48
CA ARG A 123 24.08 2.79 53.19
C ARG A 123 24.52 1.37 52.83
N SER A 124 24.18 0.90 51.63
CA SER A 124 24.70 -0.35 51.06
C SER A 124 25.81 -0.06 50.01
N PRO A 125 26.79 -0.97 49.82
CA PRO A 125 28.09 -0.65 49.23
C PRO A 125 28.12 -0.81 47.71
N ARG A 126 28.83 0.09 47.00
CA ARG A 126 29.19 -0.03 45.58
C ARG A 126 30.28 -1.11 45.39
N PRO A 127 30.21 -1.98 44.35
CA PRO A 127 31.31 -2.87 44.00
C PRO A 127 32.42 -2.10 43.24
N PRO A 128 33.67 -2.63 43.22
CA PRO A 128 34.83 -1.88 42.73
C PRO A 128 34.88 -1.87 41.20
N VAL A 129 35.06 -0.67 40.64
CA VAL A 129 35.40 -0.46 39.24
C VAL A 129 36.81 -1.02 38.98
N ARG A 130 36.91 -1.93 38.01
CA ARG A 130 38.19 -2.52 37.58
C ARG A 130 38.98 -1.45 36.82
N ALA A 131 40.03 -0.93 37.44
CA ALA A 131 40.93 0.04 36.83
C ALA A 131 41.67 -0.60 35.63
N LEU A 132 41.39 -0.11 34.42
CA LEU A 132 42.27 -0.29 33.27
C LEU A 132 43.44 0.68 33.43
N THR A 133 44.64 0.11 33.42
CA THR A 133 45.92 0.80 33.58
C THR A 133 46.15 1.83 32.48
N SER A 134 46.58 3.01 32.92
CA SER A 134 46.91 4.22 32.19
C SER A 134 47.90 4.03 31.04
N GLY A 135 47.44 4.28 29.81
CA GLY A 135 48.23 4.94 28.76
C GLY A 135 47.68 6.35 28.62
N GLN A 136 48.48 7.37 28.94
CA GLN A 136 48.07 8.77 28.88
C GLN A 136 47.93 9.23 27.41
N THR A 137 46.72 9.13 26.87
CA THR A 137 46.23 10.07 25.84
C THR A 137 45.29 11.01 26.56
N ARG A 138 45.64 12.30 26.62
CA ARG A 138 44.70 13.34 27.04
C ARG A 138 43.52 13.29 26.07
N HIS A 139 42.42 12.64 26.45
CA HIS A 139 41.15 12.81 25.75
C HIS A 139 40.75 14.28 25.93
N LEU A 140 41.04 15.10 24.92
CA LEU A 140 40.45 16.42 24.78
C LEU A 140 38.94 16.21 24.84
N ALA A 141 38.29 16.81 25.83
CA ALA A 141 36.84 16.79 25.93
C ALA A 141 36.28 17.40 24.64
N LEU A 142 35.32 16.71 24.01
CA LEU A 142 34.64 17.22 22.82
C LEU A 142 33.89 18.50 23.19
N ASP A 143 34.02 19.52 22.35
CA ASP A 143 33.40 20.82 22.55
C ASP A 143 32.30 21.03 21.51
N PHE A 144 31.05 21.00 21.96
CA PHE A 144 29.87 21.18 21.12
C PHE A 144 29.38 22.63 21.10
N THR A 145 30.17 23.61 21.56
CA THR A 145 29.77 25.03 21.58
C THR A 145 30.02 25.78 20.27
N ASP A 146 30.86 25.25 19.39
CA ASP A 146 31.14 25.84 18.06
C ASP A 146 30.92 24.78 16.98
N ILE A 147 29.75 24.82 16.34
CA ILE A 147 29.29 23.81 15.39
C ILE A 147 29.05 24.50 14.04
N ASP A 148 29.76 24.05 13.00
CA ASP A 148 29.52 24.46 11.62
C ASP A 148 28.27 23.75 11.07
N LEU A 149 27.23 24.54 10.79
CA LEU A 149 25.97 24.08 10.20
C LEU A 149 25.57 25.00 9.04
N THR A 150 25.12 24.40 7.94
CA THR A 150 24.58 25.12 6.79
C THR A 150 23.05 25.03 6.78
N PRO A 151 22.31 26.16 6.81
CA PRO A 151 20.84 26.17 6.84
C PRO A 151 20.19 25.35 5.72
N SER A 152 19.12 24.64 6.06
CA SER A 152 18.36 23.83 5.09
C SER A 152 17.23 24.64 4.47
N LEU A 153 17.24 24.79 3.15
CA LEU A 153 16.23 25.56 2.39
C LEU A 153 14.80 25.00 2.55
N ASN A 154 14.66 23.70 2.85
CA ASN A 154 13.37 23.00 2.90
C ASN A 154 12.92 22.68 4.34
N ALA A 155 13.57 23.22 5.38
CA ALA A 155 13.24 22.89 6.76
C ALA A 155 11.75 23.13 7.09
N VAL A 156 11.18 24.24 6.60
CA VAL A 156 9.77 24.62 6.83
C VAL A 156 8.79 23.55 6.35
N ASP A 157 9.09 22.86 5.25
CA ASP A 157 8.24 21.79 4.71
C ASP A 157 8.16 20.56 5.62
N ILE A 158 9.15 20.36 6.51
CA ILE A 158 9.14 19.31 7.54
C ILE A 158 8.04 19.59 8.55
N ARG A 159 7.90 20.85 8.97
CA ARG A 159 6.84 21.27 9.91
C ARG A 159 5.46 21.08 9.32
N ASP A 160 5.25 21.51 8.08
CA ASP A 160 3.91 21.51 7.48
C ASP A 160 3.47 20.10 7.03
N ARG A 161 4.34 19.09 7.16
CA ARG A 161 4.08 17.70 6.75
C ARG A 161 2.98 17.02 7.54
N TRP A 162 2.85 17.25 8.85
CA TRP A 162 1.85 16.55 9.67
C TRP A 162 0.41 16.83 9.20
N LEU A 163 0.18 17.93 8.50
CA LEU A 163 -1.11 18.29 7.92
C LEU A 163 -1.44 17.47 6.67
N ARG A 164 -0.42 16.97 5.93
CA ARG A 164 -0.61 16.31 4.62
C ARG A 164 -1.54 15.09 4.69
N PRO A 165 -1.45 14.19 5.70
CA PRO A 165 -2.38 13.08 5.82
C PRO A 165 -3.84 13.46 6.07
N TYR A 166 -4.10 14.68 6.57
CA TYR A 166 -5.44 15.18 6.91
C TYR A 166 -6.02 16.12 5.85
N LEU A 167 -5.19 16.64 4.94
CA LEU A 167 -5.57 17.53 3.85
C LEU A 167 -5.49 16.75 2.53
N LEU A 168 -6.61 16.19 2.06
CA LEU A 168 -6.68 15.54 0.74
C LEU A 168 -7.52 16.35 -0.26
N PRO A 169 -6.96 16.75 -1.43
CA PRO A 169 -5.53 16.82 -1.75
C PRO A 169 -4.86 18.02 -1.04
N PRO A 170 -3.58 17.95 -0.67
CA PRO A 170 -2.86 19.12 -0.15
C PRO A 170 -2.85 20.21 -1.23
N LEU A 171 -3.25 21.43 -0.88
CA LEU A 171 -3.37 22.57 -1.79
C LEU A 171 -2.07 22.76 -2.61
N GLY A 172 -2.13 22.43 -3.91
CA GLY A 172 -1.07 22.74 -4.88
C GLY A 172 0.09 21.73 -5.02
N ARG A 173 -0.02 20.50 -4.48
CA ARG A 173 0.99 19.44 -4.68
C ARG A 173 0.35 18.09 -5.09
N ASP A 174 0.74 17.55 -6.25
CA ASP A 174 0.34 16.23 -6.77
C ASP A 174 1.11 15.08 -6.08
N GLU A 175 1.08 15.01 -4.75
CA GLU A 175 1.77 13.95 -3.99
C GLU A 175 0.93 12.66 -3.95
N ILE A 176 1.50 11.55 -4.42
CA ILE A 176 0.87 10.23 -4.42
C ILE A 176 1.11 9.55 -3.07
N PRO A 177 0.06 9.03 -2.39
CA PRO A 177 0.26 8.25 -1.18
C PRO A 177 1.16 7.04 -1.40
N LYS A 178 2.16 6.88 -0.53
CA LYS A 178 3.02 5.70 -0.45
C LYS A 178 2.33 4.59 0.34
N ALA A 179 2.00 3.49 -0.34
CA ALA A 179 1.48 2.29 0.30
C ALA A 179 2.64 1.37 0.74
N TYR A 180 2.73 1.08 2.04
CA TYR A 180 3.70 0.13 2.60
C TYR A 180 3.13 -1.30 2.61
N HIS A 181 4.00 -2.28 2.46
CA HIS A 181 3.68 -3.67 2.76
C HIS A 181 3.47 -3.84 4.28
N PRO A 182 2.44 -4.59 4.75
CA PRO A 182 2.18 -4.74 6.18
C PRO A 182 3.37 -5.27 7.00
N PHE A 183 4.18 -6.17 6.42
CA PHE A 183 5.41 -6.68 7.07
C PHE A 183 6.48 -5.61 7.25
N THR A 184 6.60 -4.63 6.36
CA THR A 184 7.59 -3.56 6.48
C THR A 184 7.27 -2.67 7.67
N LEU A 185 6.00 -2.26 7.81
CA LEU A 185 5.55 -1.49 8.97
C LEU A 185 5.67 -2.31 10.26
N GLN A 186 5.32 -3.60 10.24
CA GLN A 186 5.52 -4.48 11.38
C GLN A 186 7.01 -4.57 11.78
N TYR A 187 7.91 -4.69 10.81
CA TYR A 187 9.35 -4.75 11.03
C TYR A 187 9.88 -3.45 11.64
N ILE A 188 9.48 -2.29 11.09
CA ILE A 188 9.82 -0.97 11.63
C ILE A 188 9.30 -0.83 13.06
N SER A 189 8.04 -1.20 13.32
CA SER A 189 7.44 -1.15 14.66
C SER A 189 8.20 -1.98 15.69
N VAL A 190 8.64 -3.19 15.32
CA VAL A 190 9.44 -4.06 16.20
C VAL A 190 10.77 -3.41 16.54
N ILE A 191 11.46 -2.81 15.55
CA ILE A 191 12.75 -2.14 15.76
C ILE A 191 12.57 -0.91 16.65
N LEU A 192 11.63 -0.02 16.33
CA LEU A 192 11.42 1.21 17.09
C LEU A 192 11.10 0.91 18.56
N LYS A 193 10.31 -0.14 18.83
CA LYS A 193 10.01 -0.59 20.20
C LYS A 193 11.26 -0.95 21.03
N THR A 194 12.39 -1.26 20.39
CA THR A 194 13.64 -1.55 21.09
C THR A 194 14.40 -0.29 21.53
N TYR A 195 14.16 0.86 20.91
CA TYR A 195 15.00 2.06 21.10
C TYR A 195 15.06 2.54 22.55
N PRO A 196 13.94 2.69 23.28
CA PRO A 196 14.01 3.06 24.69
C PRO A 196 14.78 2.01 25.52
N ARG A 197 14.68 0.73 25.17
CA ARG A 197 15.30 -0.36 25.94
C ARG A 197 16.82 -0.39 25.86
N TYR A 198 17.44 0.24 24.85
CA TYR A 198 18.88 0.47 24.85
C TYR A 198 19.32 1.25 26.09
N MET A 199 18.49 2.17 26.58
CA MET A 199 18.83 3.08 27.68
C MET A 199 18.77 2.42 29.08
N LEU A 200 18.39 1.14 29.15
CA LEU A 200 18.35 0.38 30.40
C LEU A 200 19.72 -0.05 30.89
N LYS A 201 20.69 -0.20 29.99
CA LYS A 201 22.08 -0.52 30.33
C LYS A 201 22.92 0.75 30.30
N ASP A 202 23.86 0.87 31.24
CA ASP A 202 24.78 2.01 31.26
C ASP A 202 25.72 1.94 30.05
N GLY A 203 25.79 3.02 29.28
CA GLY A 203 26.65 3.15 28.09
C GLY A 203 26.02 2.67 26.78
N ASP A 204 24.85 2.02 26.80
CA ASP A 204 24.09 1.67 25.60
C ASP A 204 23.19 2.83 25.18
N PHE A 205 23.00 3.02 23.87
CA PHE A 205 22.21 4.11 23.29
C PHE A 205 21.52 3.64 22.00
N PRO A 206 20.32 4.16 21.67
CA PRO A 206 19.67 3.87 20.40
C PRO A 206 20.46 4.50 19.23
N PRO A 207 20.33 3.99 17.99
CA PRO A 207 21.13 4.42 16.83
C PRO A 207 20.82 5.84 16.32
N ILE A 208 20.04 6.61 17.08
CA ILE A 208 19.75 8.03 16.85
C ILE A 208 20.56 8.95 17.77
N ILE A 209 21.19 8.42 18.83
CA ILE A 209 22.06 9.14 19.77
C ILE A 209 23.48 8.61 19.56
N HIS A 210 24.46 9.49 19.38
CA HIS A 210 25.85 9.08 19.24
C HIS A 210 26.49 8.85 20.62
N HIS A 211 27.41 7.89 20.75
CA HIS A 211 28.07 7.56 22.03
C HIS A 211 28.76 8.77 22.67
N ALA A 212 29.31 9.66 21.85
CA ALA A 212 29.92 10.90 22.30
C ALA A 212 28.95 11.87 22.97
N GLN A 213 27.64 11.75 22.76
CA GLN A 213 26.63 12.57 23.46
C GLN A 213 26.35 12.07 24.87
N VAL A 214 26.68 10.81 25.16
CA VAL A 214 26.38 10.10 26.41
C VAL A 214 27.64 9.98 27.28
N ASN A 215 28.79 9.74 26.65
CA ASN A 215 30.07 9.50 27.32
C ASN A 215 30.87 10.79 27.61
N THR A 216 30.21 11.95 27.66
CA THR A 216 30.82 13.22 28.04
C THR A 216 30.93 13.37 29.56
N LEU A 217 31.86 14.23 30.02
CA LEU A 217 31.99 14.62 31.43
C LEU A 217 30.71 15.21 32.02
N GLN A 218 29.87 15.81 31.17
CA GLN A 218 28.54 16.32 31.49
C GLN A 218 27.57 15.93 30.35
N MET A 219 26.70 14.97 30.62
CA MET A 219 25.61 14.59 29.71
C MET A 219 24.57 15.73 29.67
N PRO A 220 24.02 16.07 28.48
CA PRO A 220 22.95 17.05 28.37
C PRO A 220 21.74 16.69 29.24
N GLU A 221 21.14 17.69 29.89
CA GLU A 221 20.04 17.50 30.84
C GLU A 221 18.88 16.68 30.24
N ALA A 222 18.47 17.01 29.01
CA ALA A 222 17.38 16.30 28.32
C ALA A 222 17.65 14.80 28.16
N LEU A 223 18.88 14.41 27.79
CA LEU A 223 19.25 13.00 27.65
C LEU A 223 19.40 12.32 29.01
N ALA A 224 20.00 12.99 30.00
CA ALA A 224 20.14 12.45 31.36
C ALA A 224 18.77 12.17 32.01
N ASN A 225 17.81 13.09 31.84
CA ASN A 225 16.43 12.89 32.24
C ASN A 225 15.81 11.72 31.47
N CYS A 226 16.02 11.63 30.16
CA CYS A 226 15.51 10.53 29.33
C CYS A 226 15.96 9.15 29.80
N TYR A 227 17.26 8.95 30.07
CA TYR A 227 17.77 7.70 30.65
C TYR A 227 17.07 7.35 31.98
N SER A 228 16.89 8.35 32.85
CA SER A 228 16.29 8.16 34.17
C SER A 228 14.79 7.80 34.07
N LEU A 229 14.05 8.52 33.23
CA LEU A 229 12.61 8.32 33.06
C LEU A 229 12.29 7.01 32.34
N VAL A 230 13.09 6.61 31.34
CA VAL A 230 12.91 5.32 30.64
C VAL A 230 13.12 4.14 31.60
N ARG A 231 14.13 4.22 32.49
CA ARG A 231 14.34 3.19 33.52
C ARG A 231 13.17 3.13 34.51
N MET A 232 12.68 4.29 34.93
CA MET A 232 11.52 4.38 35.80
C MET A 232 10.24 3.83 35.14
N TRP A 233 10.07 4.03 33.83
CA TRP A 233 8.96 3.47 33.05
C TRP A 233 9.00 1.94 32.98
N GLU A 234 10.12 1.37 32.56
CA GLU A 234 10.25 -0.10 32.42
C GLU A 234 10.27 -0.83 33.77
N GLN A 235 10.62 -0.14 34.87
CA GLN A 235 10.64 -0.67 36.23
C GLN A 235 9.48 -0.16 37.10
N ALA A 236 8.43 0.41 36.49
CA ALA A 236 7.30 0.97 37.23
C ALA A 236 6.67 -0.09 38.14
N ALA A 237 6.50 0.26 39.43
CA ALA A 237 5.85 -0.63 40.38
C ALA A 237 4.34 -0.71 40.09
N PRO A 238 3.68 -1.87 40.28
CA PRO A 238 2.24 -1.99 40.13
C PRO A 238 1.49 -0.94 40.96
N GLY A 239 0.62 -0.16 40.33
CA GLY A 239 -0.12 0.95 40.94
C GLY A 239 0.56 2.34 40.85
N SER A 240 1.81 2.42 40.37
CA SER A 240 2.54 3.68 40.17
C SER A 240 2.55 4.17 38.71
N GLU A 241 1.94 3.41 37.80
CA GLU A 241 1.98 3.63 36.36
C GLU A 241 1.49 5.03 35.96
N ALA A 242 0.44 5.52 36.62
CA ALA A 242 -0.15 6.82 36.31
C ALA A 242 0.78 7.97 36.71
N MET A 243 1.49 7.81 37.84
CA MET A 243 2.50 8.76 38.29
C MET A 243 3.67 8.80 37.31
N VAL A 244 4.20 7.64 36.92
CA VAL A 244 5.33 7.56 35.98
C VAL A 244 4.94 8.13 34.62
N THR A 245 3.72 7.83 34.14
CA THR A 245 3.18 8.42 32.90
C THR A 245 3.12 9.94 33.00
N GLY A 246 2.56 10.49 34.09
CA GLY A 246 2.47 11.93 34.30
C GLY A 246 3.84 12.63 34.40
N ILE A 247 4.87 11.97 34.94
CA ILE A 247 6.23 12.51 34.99
C ILE A 247 6.82 12.61 33.57
N VAL A 248 6.63 11.57 32.74
CA VAL A 248 7.09 11.60 31.34
C VAL A 248 6.36 12.68 30.54
N GLU A 249 5.04 12.80 30.71
CA GLU A 249 4.24 13.83 30.04
C GLU A 249 4.67 15.25 30.47
N ALA A 250 4.95 15.47 31.75
CA ALA A 250 5.45 16.75 32.25
C ALA A 250 6.82 17.10 31.66
N GLU A 251 7.72 16.11 31.52
CA GLU A 251 9.02 16.33 30.87
C GLU A 251 8.86 16.61 29.38
N MET A 252 7.95 15.91 28.68
CA MET A 252 7.64 16.21 27.28
C MET A 252 7.10 17.64 27.11
N GLU A 253 6.25 18.12 28.03
CA GLU A 253 5.75 19.50 28.02
C GLU A 253 6.87 20.52 28.31
N ARG A 254 7.78 20.20 29.24
CA ARG A 254 8.98 21.02 29.48
C ARG A 254 9.84 21.14 28.22
N LEU A 255 10.12 20.03 27.53
CA LEU A 255 10.89 20.02 26.29
C LEU A 255 10.18 20.78 25.16
N ALA A 256 8.86 20.66 25.05
CA ALA A 256 8.07 21.36 24.03
C ALA A 256 8.01 22.88 24.23
N SER A 257 8.05 23.34 25.48
CA SER A 257 7.97 24.76 25.85
C SER A 257 9.31 25.49 25.85
N GLN A 258 10.43 24.79 25.63
CA GLN A 258 11.75 25.41 25.48
C GLN A 258 11.79 26.35 24.25
N THR A 259 12.35 27.54 24.45
CA THR A 259 12.30 28.66 23.49
C THR A 259 13.43 28.58 22.46
N THR A 260 13.24 29.22 21.29
CA THR A 260 14.07 29.23 20.06
C THR A 260 15.53 29.72 20.20
N ARG A 261 16.02 30.02 21.41
CA ARG A 261 17.38 30.58 21.66
C ARG A 261 18.38 29.57 22.22
N GLN A 262 18.07 28.28 22.15
CA GLN A 262 18.96 27.22 22.59
C GLN A 262 20.07 26.95 21.59
N HIS A 263 21.20 26.43 22.10
CA HIS A 263 22.29 25.94 21.29
C HIS A 263 21.82 24.76 20.42
N ASP A 264 22.29 24.65 19.17
CA ASP A 264 21.90 23.57 18.24
C ASP A 264 22.02 22.16 18.82
N TYR A 265 23.07 21.95 19.61
CA TYR A 265 23.32 20.70 20.29
C TYR A 265 22.25 20.37 21.35
N GLU A 266 21.80 21.37 22.11
CA GLU A 266 20.73 21.18 23.11
C GLU A 266 19.39 20.92 22.42
N LEU A 267 19.08 21.61 21.32
CA LEU A 267 17.88 21.38 20.52
C LEU A 267 17.82 19.94 20.00
N LEU A 268 18.94 19.42 19.47
CA LEU A 268 19.06 18.04 19.04
C LEU A 268 18.78 17.06 20.20
N CYS A 269 19.38 17.31 21.38
CA CYS A 269 19.19 16.45 22.55
C CYS A 269 17.74 16.45 23.04
N SER A 270 17.08 17.61 23.05
CA SER A 270 15.66 17.74 23.39
C SER A 270 14.77 17.01 22.38
N PHE A 271 15.05 17.13 21.08
CA PHE A 271 14.33 16.41 20.03
C PHE A 271 14.52 14.88 20.13
N GLN A 272 15.75 14.40 20.33
CA GLN A 272 16.05 12.98 20.55
C GLN A 272 15.30 12.42 21.76
N ALA A 273 15.32 13.12 22.90
CA ALA A 273 14.61 12.72 24.11
C ALA A 273 13.08 12.66 23.88
N TYR A 274 12.50 13.69 23.26
CA TYR A 274 11.06 13.73 22.94
C TYR A 274 10.65 12.58 21.99
N LEU A 275 11.48 12.27 20.99
CA LEU A 275 11.26 11.16 20.08
C LEU A 275 11.29 9.80 20.80
N VAL A 276 12.25 9.59 21.70
CA VAL A 276 12.31 8.37 22.52
C VAL A 276 11.08 8.23 23.41
N TYR A 277 10.63 9.30 24.08
CA TYR A 277 9.40 9.25 24.88
C TYR A 277 8.17 8.95 24.03
N THR A 278 8.07 9.53 22.84
CA THR A 278 6.97 9.25 21.91
C THR A 278 6.95 7.78 21.50
N ILE A 279 8.11 7.19 21.17
CA ILE A 279 8.25 5.76 20.85
C ILE A 279 7.85 4.89 22.06
N LEU A 280 8.33 5.24 23.26
CA LEU A 280 8.06 4.53 24.51
C LEU A 280 6.55 4.48 24.79
N MET A 281 5.88 5.65 24.77
CA MET A 281 4.46 5.77 25.01
C MET A 281 3.61 5.11 23.91
N TYR A 282 4.08 5.12 22.66
CA TYR A 282 3.35 4.51 21.55
C TYR A 282 3.35 2.98 21.61
N PHE A 283 4.52 2.36 21.83
CA PHE A 283 4.68 0.90 21.71
C PHE A 283 4.61 0.12 23.02
N SER A 284 4.79 0.80 24.16
CA SER A 284 4.83 0.20 25.50
C SER A 284 4.00 1.01 26.51
N PRO A 285 2.71 1.28 26.26
CA PRO A 285 1.89 2.06 27.18
C PRO A 285 1.67 1.29 28.49
N LEU A 286 1.88 1.94 29.64
CA LEU A 286 1.68 1.32 30.96
C LEU A 286 0.21 1.05 31.28
N HIS A 287 -0.70 1.82 30.67
CA HIS A 287 -2.14 1.56 30.66
C HIS A 287 -2.55 1.09 29.27
N GLN A 288 -3.56 0.23 29.14
CA GLN A 288 -4.05 -0.27 27.84
C GLN A 288 -4.71 0.81 26.94
N VAL A 289 -4.45 2.10 27.19
CA VAL A 289 -4.94 3.24 26.41
C VAL A 289 -3.73 3.90 25.73
N PHE A 290 -3.81 4.10 24.42
CA PHE A 290 -2.80 4.83 23.67
C PHE A 290 -2.75 6.29 24.12
N THR A 291 -1.62 6.74 24.64
CA THR A 291 -1.41 8.11 25.15
C THR A 291 -0.89 9.08 24.08
N VAL A 292 -0.37 8.58 22.95
CA VAL A 292 0.15 9.45 21.87
C VAL A 292 -1.00 10.01 21.03
N THR A 293 -1.08 11.34 20.99
CA THR A 293 -2.11 12.10 20.27
C THR A 293 -1.56 12.81 19.04
N ASP A 294 -2.44 13.35 18.19
CA ASP A 294 -2.04 14.20 17.07
C ASP A 294 -1.22 15.41 17.54
N LYS A 295 -1.56 15.99 18.71
CA LYS A 295 -0.79 17.08 19.34
C LYS A 295 0.65 16.65 19.64
N THR A 296 0.86 15.42 20.12
CA THR A 296 2.19 14.86 20.39
C THR A 296 2.99 14.76 19.09
N MET A 297 2.39 14.23 18.02
CA MET A 297 3.04 14.12 16.71
C MET A 297 3.34 15.50 16.09
N MET A 298 2.43 16.46 16.21
CA MET A 298 2.65 17.84 15.78
C MET A 298 3.84 18.48 16.49
N THR A 299 3.91 18.32 17.81
CA THR A 299 5.01 18.86 18.62
C THR A 299 6.34 18.20 18.24
N LEU A 300 6.33 16.89 18.00
CA LEU A 300 7.50 16.16 17.53
C LEU A 300 8.00 16.70 16.17
N MET A 301 7.10 16.97 15.22
CA MET A 301 7.48 17.55 13.92
C MET A 301 7.96 19.00 14.03
N GLU A 302 7.40 19.79 14.94
CA GLU A 302 7.88 21.14 15.25
C GLU A 302 9.32 21.13 15.81
N LEU A 303 9.63 20.20 16.73
CA LEU A 303 10.99 20.02 17.25
C LEU A 303 11.96 19.55 16.15
N ALA A 304 11.52 18.65 15.26
CA ALA A 304 12.30 18.23 14.11
C ALA A 304 12.60 19.39 13.15
N PHE A 305 11.60 20.24 12.89
CA PHE A 305 11.75 21.46 12.09
C PHE A 305 12.80 22.39 12.68
N ARG A 306 12.69 22.77 13.96
CA ARG A 306 13.66 23.64 14.64
C ARG A 306 15.07 23.06 14.60
N THR A 307 15.18 21.74 14.75
CA THR A 307 16.47 21.03 14.68
C THR A 307 17.08 21.09 13.27
N ALA A 308 16.24 21.05 12.23
CA ALA A 308 16.64 21.09 10.83
C ALA A 308 16.87 22.51 10.27
N GLU A 309 16.25 23.54 10.88
CA GLU A 309 16.30 24.94 10.43
C GLU A 309 17.73 25.47 10.29
N ASN A 310 18.55 25.23 11.31
CA ASN A 310 19.96 25.64 11.32
C ASN A 310 20.86 24.77 10.44
N GLY A 311 20.37 23.64 9.93
CA GLY A 311 21.08 22.82 8.96
C GLY A 311 21.14 21.32 9.25
N LEU A 312 21.21 20.56 8.16
CA LEU A 312 21.42 19.10 8.12
C LEU A 312 22.74 18.72 7.43
N PHE A 313 23.63 19.70 7.27
CA PHE A 313 24.93 19.58 6.60
C PHE A 313 25.93 20.49 7.30
N CYS A 314 27.21 20.11 7.24
CA CYS A 314 28.32 21.03 7.48
C CYS A 314 28.78 21.66 6.15
N THR A 315 29.41 22.83 6.21
CA THR A 315 30.02 23.49 5.05
C THR A 315 31.06 22.57 4.38
N ALA A 316 31.79 21.83 5.19
CA ALA A 316 32.76 20.86 4.73
C ALA A 316 32.13 19.71 3.92
N GLU A 317 30.98 19.18 4.33
CA GLU A 317 30.30 18.09 3.62
C GLU A 317 29.80 18.54 2.23
N ILE A 318 29.34 19.78 2.11
CA ILE A 318 28.90 20.38 0.84
C ILE A 318 30.08 20.61 -0.10
N THR A 319 31.22 21.04 0.44
CA THR A 319 32.45 21.29 -0.33
C THR A 319 33.28 20.03 -0.55
N HIS A 320 32.77 18.86 -0.14
CA HIS A 320 33.45 17.58 -0.23
C HIS A 320 34.84 17.57 0.46
N THR A 321 34.90 18.20 1.62
CA THR A 321 36.07 18.24 2.51
C THR A 321 35.73 17.64 3.86
N ARG A 322 36.75 17.37 4.68
CA ARG A 322 36.55 16.76 6.00
C ARG A 322 35.98 17.78 7.01
N PRO A 323 34.82 17.53 7.63
CA PRO A 323 34.26 18.38 8.67
C PRO A 323 35.02 18.25 10.00
N ASN A 324 34.75 19.17 10.93
CA ASN A 324 35.11 18.95 12.32
C ASN A 324 34.26 17.81 12.90
N TRP A 325 34.85 16.97 13.78
CA TRP A 325 34.18 15.76 14.27
C TRP A 325 32.91 16.08 15.06
N GLU A 326 32.92 17.12 15.92
CA GLU A 326 31.74 17.54 16.68
C GLU A 326 30.61 17.99 15.77
N SER A 327 30.93 18.77 14.72
CA SER A 327 29.92 19.23 13.75
C SER A 327 29.32 18.05 12.98
N TRP A 328 30.15 17.11 12.57
CA TRP A 328 29.69 15.88 11.92
C TRP A 328 28.81 15.01 12.82
N ILE A 329 29.19 14.82 14.09
CA ILE A 329 28.38 14.07 15.06
C ILE A 329 26.98 14.68 15.15
N VAL A 330 26.90 16.01 15.31
CA VAL A 330 25.62 16.72 15.42
C VAL A 330 24.79 16.52 14.15
N VAL A 331 25.37 16.74 12.97
CA VAL A 331 24.64 16.62 11.70
C VAL A 331 24.18 15.17 11.43
N SER A 332 25.04 14.17 11.64
CA SER A 332 24.68 12.76 11.44
C SER A 332 23.59 12.32 12.43
N ALA A 333 23.68 12.74 13.70
CA ALA A 333 22.65 12.50 14.70
C ALA A 333 21.32 13.21 14.37
N LYS A 334 21.36 14.47 13.88
CA LYS A 334 20.18 15.18 13.37
C LYS A 334 19.48 14.39 12.26
N ARG A 335 20.22 13.93 11.25
CA ARG A 335 19.68 13.13 10.13
C ARG A 335 19.04 11.82 10.61
N ARG A 336 19.73 11.05 11.45
CA ARG A 336 19.22 9.78 12.01
C ARG A 336 17.94 9.97 12.84
N ALA A 337 17.90 11.01 13.68
CA ALA A 337 16.72 11.32 14.50
C ALA A 337 15.52 11.74 13.63
N ILE A 338 15.74 12.58 12.60
CA ILE A 338 14.70 13.00 11.66
C ILE A 338 14.15 11.79 10.89
N TYR A 339 15.00 10.96 10.30
CA TYR A 339 14.54 9.74 9.61
C TYR A 339 13.74 8.82 10.53
N THR A 340 14.13 8.69 11.79
CA THR A 340 13.38 7.91 12.78
C THR A 340 12.00 8.51 13.06
N MET A 341 11.88 9.84 13.14
CA MET A 341 10.58 10.51 13.24
C MET A 341 9.69 10.16 12.03
N TYR A 342 10.23 10.17 10.81
CA TYR A 342 9.46 9.78 9.61
C TYR A 342 9.01 8.32 9.63
N LEU A 343 9.86 7.41 10.12
CA LEU A 343 9.53 6.00 10.30
C LEU A 343 8.38 5.84 11.32
N LEU A 344 8.48 6.51 12.47
CA LEU A 344 7.44 6.52 13.50
C LEU A 344 6.12 7.11 12.97
N SER A 345 6.19 8.25 12.29
CA SER A 345 5.02 8.87 11.65
C SER A 345 4.36 7.94 10.64
N SER A 346 5.16 7.14 9.91
CA SER A 346 4.62 6.20 8.93
C SER A 346 3.84 5.06 9.58
N VAL A 347 4.32 4.55 10.71
CA VAL A 347 3.59 3.58 11.55
C VAL A 347 2.32 4.22 12.12
N TYR A 348 2.45 5.41 12.72
CA TYR A 348 1.35 6.16 13.33
C TYR A 348 0.19 6.40 12.36
N ASN A 349 0.50 6.85 11.14
CA ASN A 349 -0.49 7.11 10.10
C ASN A 349 -1.17 5.81 9.67
N SER A 350 -0.39 4.75 9.47
CA SER A 350 -0.93 3.45 9.02
C SER A 350 -1.89 2.84 10.03
N ASP A 351 -1.57 2.89 11.32
CA ASP A 351 -2.42 2.38 12.40
C ASP A 351 -3.74 3.16 12.51
N ARG A 352 -3.79 4.40 12.01
CA ARG A 352 -4.98 5.27 11.96
C ARG A 352 -5.65 5.30 10.58
N CYS A 353 -5.23 4.44 9.65
CA CYS A 353 -5.72 4.42 8.27
C CYS A 353 -5.54 5.76 7.52
N LEU A 354 -4.54 6.55 7.90
CA LEU A 354 -4.15 7.78 7.22
C LEU A 354 -3.13 7.47 6.10
N PRO A 355 -3.16 8.23 4.99
CA PRO A 355 -2.22 8.03 3.90
C PRO A 355 -0.80 8.39 4.35
N ASN A 356 0.17 7.61 3.88
CA ASN A 356 1.58 7.94 3.99
C ASN A 356 2.10 8.57 2.72
N PHE A 357 3.18 9.33 2.80
CA PHE A 357 3.81 9.99 1.65
C PHE A 357 5.32 9.78 1.68
N VAL A 358 5.98 9.94 0.53
CA VAL A 358 7.45 10.01 0.47
C VAL A 358 7.91 11.31 1.14
N ALA A 359 9.08 11.28 1.79
CA ALA A 359 9.66 12.45 2.44
C ALA A 359 10.34 13.39 1.43
N ASP A 360 9.58 13.94 0.48
CA ASP A 360 10.12 14.73 -0.63
C ASP A 360 10.90 15.97 -0.19
N GLU A 361 10.52 16.58 0.94
CA GLU A 361 11.28 17.70 1.54
C GLU A 361 12.69 17.31 2.00
N MET A 362 12.95 16.01 2.18
CA MET A 362 14.28 15.47 2.50
C MET A 362 15.12 15.22 1.25
N LYS A 363 14.64 15.56 0.05
CA LYS A 363 15.43 15.47 -1.18
C LYS A 363 16.69 16.32 -1.06
N GLY A 364 17.84 15.77 -1.48
CA GLY A 364 19.15 16.41 -1.30
C GLY A 364 19.83 16.07 0.03
N VAL A 365 19.13 15.49 1.02
CA VAL A 365 19.73 15.11 2.31
C VAL A 365 20.44 13.78 2.18
N TYR A 366 21.66 13.69 2.71
CA TYR A 366 22.48 12.48 2.63
C TYR A 366 21.96 11.36 3.52
N VAL A 367 22.05 10.12 3.01
CA VAL A 367 21.79 8.91 3.80
C VAL A 367 22.71 8.83 5.02
N PRO A 368 22.36 8.02 6.05
CA PRO A 368 23.26 7.75 7.17
C PRO A 368 24.62 7.21 6.71
N GLU A 369 25.68 7.67 7.35
CA GLU A 369 27.05 7.25 7.06
C GLU A 369 27.31 5.79 7.43
N SER A 370 28.47 5.29 6.98
CA SER A 370 28.93 3.95 7.31
C SER A 370 29.00 3.71 8.81
N ARG A 371 28.76 2.46 9.20
CA ARG A 371 28.89 1.95 10.57
C ARG A 371 30.23 2.33 11.19
N VAL A 372 31.31 2.23 10.43
CA VAL A 372 32.68 2.49 10.90
C VAL A 372 32.86 3.95 11.33
N LEU A 373 32.27 4.90 10.60
CA LEU A 373 32.29 6.32 10.97
C LEU A 373 31.43 6.59 12.21
N TRP A 374 30.22 6.00 12.26
CA TRP A 374 29.27 6.19 13.35
C TRP A 374 29.74 5.58 14.68
N GLU A 375 30.47 4.46 14.64
CA GLU A 375 30.99 3.77 15.82
C GLU A 375 32.42 4.22 16.21
N ALA A 376 33.00 5.21 15.52
CA ALA A 376 34.36 5.65 15.78
C ALA A 376 34.53 6.16 17.21
N THR A 377 35.49 5.60 17.96
CA THR A 377 35.65 5.86 19.40
C THR A 377 36.45 7.11 19.72
N ASP A 378 37.32 7.55 18.81
CA ASP A 378 38.17 8.73 18.99
C ASP A 378 38.37 9.48 17.67
N ARG A 379 38.80 10.73 17.79
CA ARG A 379 38.95 11.67 16.68
C ARG A 379 39.93 11.16 15.62
N GLY A 380 41.04 10.55 16.04
CA GLY A 380 42.08 10.12 15.11
C GLY A 380 41.62 8.95 14.24
N VAL A 381 40.87 8.00 14.83
CA VAL A 381 40.22 6.93 14.07
C VAL A 381 39.18 7.51 13.11
N TRP A 382 38.34 8.43 13.59
CA TRP A 382 37.32 9.06 12.75
C TRP A 382 37.91 9.84 11.58
N GLU A 383 38.94 10.67 11.79
CA GLU A 383 39.59 11.46 10.73
C GLU A 383 40.15 10.57 9.62
N LYS A 384 40.83 9.47 9.99
CA LYS A 384 41.39 8.52 9.04
C LYS A 384 40.30 7.82 8.22
N GLU A 385 39.23 7.39 8.86
CA GLU A 385 38.13 6.71 8.18
C GLU A 385 37.31 7.68 7.33
N TYR A 386 37.21 8.96 7.72
CA TYR A 386 36.55 9.98 6.93
C TYR A 386 37.35 10.34 5.68
N ASP A 387 38.69 10.42 5.78
CA ASP A 387 39.54 10.60 4.59
C ASP A 387 39.37 9.44 3.59
N ARG A 388 39.26 8.20 4.10
CA ARG A 388 38.95 7.02 3.27
C ARG A 388 37.55 7.11 2.66
N HIS A 389 36.58 7.61 3.42
CA HIS A 389 35.22 7.81 2.95
C HIS A 389 35.16 8.82 1.79
N LEU A 390 35.91 9.93 1.86
CA LEU A 390 36.01 10.90 0.77
C LEU A 390 36.60 10.28 -0.50
N LEU A 391 37.66 9.47 -0.37
CA LEU A 391 38.25 8.74 -1.51
C LEU A 391 37.31 7.68 -2.09
N GLU A 392 36.48 7.05 -1.25
CA GLU A 392 35.49 6.11 -1.74
C GLU A 392 34.39 6.86 -2.51
N TRP A 393 33.94 8.03 -2.04
CA TRP A 393 32.81 8.81 -2.56
C TRP A 393 33.19 10.04 -3.39
N GLU A 394 34.20 9.92 -4.28
CA GLU A 394 34.63 11.00 -5.19
C GLU A 394 33.49 11.58 -6.06
N ASP A 395 32.46 10.76 -6.31
CA ASP A 395 31.26 11.10 -7.07
C ASP A 395 30.14 11.75 -6.22
N GLY A 396 30.46 12.18 -5.00
CA GLY A 396 29.54 12.82 -4.06
C GLY A 396 28.76 11.82 -3.21
N MET A 397 28.36 12.27 -2.01
CA MET A 397 27.64 11.43 -1.04
C MET A 397 26.27 10.99 -1.56
N LEU A 398 25.82 9.81 -1.14
CA LEU A 398 24.53 9.28 -1.56
C LEU A 398 23.39 10.08 -0.90
N GLU A 399 22.45 10.58 -1.70
CA GLU A 399 21.25 11.21 -1.15
C GLU A 399 20.17 10.19 -0.78
N ILE A 400 19.33 10.51 0.20
CA ILE A 400 18.16 9.70 0.56
C ILE A 400 17.18 9.55 -0.62
N SER A 401 17.15 10.55 -1.49
CA SER A 401 16.31 10.58 -2.69
C SER A 401 16.71 9.50 -3.70
N GLU A 402 17.98 9.09 -3.70
CA GLU A 402 18.51 8.04 -4.57
C GLU A 402 17.97 6.65 -4.20
N LEU A 403 17.60 6.45 -2.92
CA LEU A 403 17.01 5.20 -2.45
C LEU A 403 15.53 5.06 -2.84
N TRP A 404 14.87 6.17 -3.18
CA TRP A 404 13.47 6.13 -3.62
C TRP A 404 13.40 5.47 -5.00
N ARG A 405 12.38 4.63 -5.20
CA ARG A 405 12.15 4.03 -6.52
C ARG A 405 11.81 5.13 -7.53
N SER A 406 12.68 5.28 -8.53
CA SER A 406 12.55 6.16 -9.67
C SER A 406 12.90 5.41 -10.96
N ALA A 407 12.72 6.06 -12.11
CA ALA A 407 13.15 5.48 -13.40
C ALA A 407 14.66 5.18 -13.42
N GLU A 408 15.45 5.92 -12.63
CA GLU A 408 16.90 5.83 -12.56
C GLU A 408 17.40 4.81 -11.53
N THR A 409 16.58 4.39 -10.56
CA THR A 409 16.98 3.38 -9.54
C THR A 409 17.36 2.04 -10.17
N GLY A 410 16.90 1.74 -11.38
CA GLY A 410 17.29 0.56 -12.15
C GLY A 410 18.59 0.73 -12.97
N SER A 411 19.12 1.94 -13.10
CA SER A 411 20.35 2.19 -13.87
C SER A 411 21.54 1.50 -13.22
N ALA A 412 22.50 1.05 -14.03
CA ALA A 412 23.69 0.37 -13.51
C ALA A 412 24.50 1.26 -12.56
N GLU A 413 24.54 2.56 -12.85
CA GLU A 413 25.21 3.59 -12.04
C GLU A 413 24.54 3.77 -10.67
N ARG A 414 23.21 3.98 -10.66
CA ARG A 414 22.46 4.18 -9.40
C ARG A 414 22.50 2.92 -8.54
N ARG A 415 22.36 1.73 -9.14
CA ARG A 415 22.50 0.46 -8.42
C ARG A 415 23.90 0.32 -7.82
N GLY A 416 24.95 0.65 -8.56
CA GLY A 416 26.33 0.60 -8.07
C GLY A 416 26.55 1.49 -6.84
N ARG A 417 26.02 2.73 -6.86
CA ARG A 417 26.08 3.66 -5.71
C ARG A 417 25.33 3.12 -4.49
N ILE A 418 24.11 2.58 -4.68
CA ILE A 418 23.31 1.99 -3.60
C ILE A 418 24.02 0.74 -3.03
N GLU A 419 24.50 -0.17 -3.88
CA GLU A 419 25.23 -1.38 -3.47
C GLU A 419 26.50 -1.03 -2.67
N LYS A 420 27.21 0.02 -3.08
CA LYS A 420 28.37 0.55 -2.37
C LYS A 420 28.00 1.07 -0.97
N TRP A 421 26.91 1.84 -0.85
CA TRP A 421 26.42 2.31 0.45
C TRP A 421 25.98 1.15 1.35
N VAL A 422 25.11 0.26 0.86
CA VAL A 422 24.58 -0.90 1.60
C VAL A 422 25.70 -1.82 2.14
N ARG A 423 26.87 -1.88 1.48
CA ARG A 423 28.02 -2.63 1.99
C ARG A 423 28.51 -2.15 3.36
N GLY A 424 28.37 -0.86 3.66
CA GLY A 424 28.94 -0.22 4.84
C GLY A 424 27.93 0.23 5.89
N VAL A 425 26.62 0.04 5.66
CA VAL A 425 25.59 0.51 6.60
C VAL A 425 25.53 -0.32 7.89
N ASP A 426 25.03 0.32 8.93
CA ASP A 426 24.60 -0.33 10.16
C ASP A 426 23.15 -0.86 10.04
N GLU A 427 22.65 -1.43 11.13
CA GLU A 427 21.30 -1.95 11.25
C GLU A 427 20.24 -0.86 11.00
N PHE A 428 20.56 0.41 11.30
CA PHE A 428 19.71 1.56 11.02
C PHE A 428 19.59 1.84 9.51
N GLY A 429 20.72 1.87 8.80
CA GLY A 429 20.72 2.03 7.33
C GLY A 429 20.03 0.88 6.61
N MET A 430 20.12 -0.36 7.13
CA MET A 430 19.37 -1.51 6.61
C MET A 430 17.85 -1.32 6.76
N MET A 431 17.39 -0.83 7.92
CA MET A 431 15.98 -0.50 8.14
C MET A 431 15.51 0.60 7.16
N LEU A 432 16.34 1.62 6.94
CA LEU A 432 16.02 2.72 6.01
C LEU A 432 15.92 2.25 4.55
N THR A 433 16.73 1.26 4.16
CA THR A 433 16.68 0.63 2.83
C THR A 433 15.32 -0.04 2.61
N LEU A 434 14.85 -0.83 3.57
CA LEU A 434 13.54 -1.48 3.49
C LEU A 434 12.41 -0.45 3.42
N TYR A 435 12.47 0.57 4.28
CA TYR A 435 11.48 1.65 4.29
C TYR A 435 11.40 2.39 2.96
N THR A 436 12.54 2.74 2.37
CA THR A 436 12.59 3.55 1.14
C THR A 436 12.21 2.77 -0.11
N THR A 437 12.52 1.47 -0.16
CA THR A 437 12.29 0.61 -1.33
C THR A 437 10.95 -0.13 -1.34
N ASP A 438 10.26 -0.20 -0.19
CA ASP A 438 8.97 -0.87 -0.06
C ASP A 438 7.82 -0.05 -0.69
N HIS A 439 7.13 -0.68 -1.64
CA HIS A 439 5.87 -0.22 -2.21
C HIS A 439 4.96 -1.44 -2.39
N SER A 440 3.75 -1.39 -1.83
CA SER A 440 2.67 -2.30 -2.21
C SER A 440 2.35 -2.10 -3.69
N PRO A 441 2.53 -3.10 -4.57
CA PRO A 441 2.09 -3.01 -5.94
C PRO A 441 0.56 -2.99 -5.93
N SER A 442 -0.06 -1.93 -6.47
CA SER A 442 -1.51 -1.82 -6.67
C SER A 442 -2.15 -3.05 -7.37
N VAL A 443 -1.31 -3.86 -8.03
CA VAL A 443 -1.66 -5.18 -8.57
C VAL A 443 -1.93 -6.21 -7.47
N LEU A 444 -1.09 -6.37 -6.44
CA LEU A 444 -1.32 -7.36 -5.37
C LEU A 444 -2.58 -7.07 -4.57
N GLN A 445 -2.93 -5.79 -4.38
CA GLN A 445 -4.13 -5.37 -3.67
C GLN A 445 -5.43 -5.88 -4.32
N THR A 446 -5.51 -5.91 -5.66
CA THR A 446 -6.67 -6.48 -6.41
C THR A 446 -6.68 -8.00 -6.48
N HIS A 447 -5.54 -8.65 -6.22
CA HIS A 447 -5.41 -10.10 -6.26
C HIS A 447 -5.70 -10.73 -4.89
N SER A 448 -5.39 -10.06 -3.78
CA SER A 448 -5.63 -10.56 -2.42
C SER A 448 -7.10 -10.54 -1.96
N TRP A 449 -7.97 -9.78 -2.64
CA TRP A 449 -9.42 -9.76 -2.39
C TRP A 449 -10.16 -10.99 -2.98
N ARG A 450 -9.50 -11.73 -3.87
CA ARG A 450 -10.12 -12.86 -4.57
C ARG A 450 -10.23 -14.06 -3.63
N THR A 451 -11.43 -14.62 -3.56
CA THR A 451 -11.79 -15.79 -2.76
C THR A 451 -12.40 -16.85 -3.66
N VAL A 452 -12.55 -18.08 -3.15
CA VAL A 452 -13.32 -19.09 -3.90
C VAL A 452 -14.74 -18.59 -4.16
N THR A 453 -15.38 -17.91 -3.21
CA THR A 453 -16.75 -17.42 -3.35
C THR A 453 -16.93 -16.38 -4.47
N ASN A 454 -15.99 -15.44 -4.64
CA ASN A 454 -16.13 -14.41 -5.67
C ASN A 454 -15.43 -14.76 -7.00
N SER A 455 -14.48 -15.70 -7.01
CA SER A 455 -13.61 -16.01 -8.16
C SER A 455 -13.79 -17.43 -8.69
N ALA A 456 -14.14 -18.41 -7.85
CA ALA A 456 -14.24 -19.82 -8.21
C ALA A 456 -15.55 -20.49 -7.75
N ALA A 457 -16.63 -19.73 -7.53
CA ALA A 457 -17.89 -20.27 -7.00
C ALA A 457 -18.49 -21.38 -7.87
N TYR A 458 -18.25 -21.32 -9.19
CA TYR A 458 -18.69 -22.33 -10.15
C TYR A 458 -18.07 -23.72 -9.90
N LEU A 459 -16.96 -23.79 -9.15
CA LEU A 459 -16.32 -25.04 -8.72
C LEU A 459 -16.88 -25.62 -7.41
N ILE A 460 -17.43 -24.79 -6.52
CA ILE A 460 -17.85 -25.21 -5.17
C ILE A 460 -18.68 -26.50 -5.16
N PRO A 461 -19.68 -26.70 -6.05
CA PRO A 461 -20.50 -27.92 -6.04
C PRO A 461 -19.75 -29.22 -6.36
N TYR A 462 -18.54 -29.13 -6.90
CA TYR A 462 -17.74 -30.29 -7.35
C TYR A 462 -16.57 -30.60 -6.41
N ILE A 463 -16.26 -29.72 -5.46
CA ILE A 463 -15.16 -29.90 -4.52
C ILE A 463 -15.59 -30.89 -3.43
N LYS A 464 -14.77 -31.92 -3.20
CA LYS A 464 -14.95 -32.90 -2.13
C LYS A 464 -13.81 -32.81 -1.12
N PRO A 465 -14.03 -33.09 0.17
CA PRO A 465 -13.05 -32.86 1.23
C PRO A 465 -11.67 -33.51 1.04
N SER A 466 -11.57 -34.59 0.27
CA SER A 466 -10.34 -35.38 0.08
C SER A 466 -9.60 -35.10 -1.24
N MET A 467 -10.03 -34.10 -2.02
CA MET A 467 -9.49 -33.84 -3.35
C MET A 467 -8.10 -33.19 -3.32
N LYS A 468 -7.30 -33.51 -4.34
CA LYS A 468 -6.07 -32.81 -4.68
C LYS A 468 -6.36 -31.72 -5.70
N ILE A 469 -6.05 -30.47 -5.37
CA ILE A 469 -6.31 -29.31 -6.22
C ILE A 469 -4.97 -28.66 -6.61
N LEU A 470 -4.77 -28.42 -7.91
CA LEU A 470 -3.69 -27.59 -8.43
C LEU A 470 -4.26 -26.21 -8.79
N ASP A 471 -3.74 -25.15 -8.21
CA ASP A 471 -4.11 -23.76 -8.50
C ASP A 471 -2.96 -23.06 -9.23
N ILE A 472 -3.16 -22.72 -10.50
CA ILE A 472 -2.12 -22.18 -11.38
C ILE A 472 -2.25 -20.66 -11.50
N GLY A 473 -1.14 -19.95 -11.28
CA GLY A 473 -1.12 -18.50 -11.10
C GLY A 473 -1.73 -18.09 -9.77
N CYS A 474 -1.31 -18.77 -8.69
CA CYS A 474 -1.92 -18.60 -7.37
C CYS A 474 -1.70 -17.20 -6.77
N GLY A 475 -0.70 -16.44 -7.25
CA GLY A 475 -0.38 -15.10 -6.77
C GLY A 475 -0.26 -15.06 -5.24
N PRO A 476 -1.00 -14.17 -4.55
CA PRO A 476 -0.93 -14.04 -3.09
C PRO A 476 -1.56 -15.21 -2.32
N GLY A 477 -2.08 -16.24 -3.01
CA GLY A 477 -2.56 -17.48 -2.41
C GLY A 477 -3.95 -17.43 -1.78
N SER A 478 -4.70 -16.33 -1.92
CA SER A 478 -6.01 -16.15 -1.27
C SER A 478 -7.05 -17.19 -1.73
N ILE A 479 -7.16 -17.46 -3.04
CA ILE A 479 -8.04 -18.51 -3.58
C ILE A 479 -7.54 -19.90 -3.15
N SER A 480 -6.23 -20.14 -3.21
CA SER A 480 -5.62 -21.44 -2.88
C SER A 480 -5.88 -21.81 -1.41
N ILE A 481 -5.80 -20.82 -0.51
CA ILE A 481 -6.11 -20.99 0.91
C ILE A 481 -7.58 -21.33 1.14
N ASP A 482 -8.50 -20.69 0.42
CA ASP A 482 -9.92 -21.04 0.47
C ASP A 482 -10.19 -22.45 -0.06
N PHE A 483 -9.52 -22.86 -1.14
CA PHE A 483 -9.58 -24.26 -1.58
C PHE A 483 -9.10 -25.21 -0.48
N ALA A 484 -8.00 -24.88 0.20
CA ALA A 484 -7.46 -25.72 1.27
C ALA A 484 -8.45 -25.90 2.42
N ARG A 485 -9.23 -24.87 2.76
CA ARG A 485 -10.34 -24.97 3.73
C ARG A 485 -11.46 -25.91 3.27
N LEU A 486 -11.74 -25.94 1.97
CA LEU A 486 -12.78 -26.80 1.39
C LEU A 486 -12.32 -28.26 1.21
N VAL A 487 -11.01 -28.52 1.25
CA VAL A 487 -10.42 -29.87 1.15
C VAL A 487 -9.62 -30.29 2.39
N PRO A 488 -10.21 -30.32 3.60
CA PRO A 488 -9.48 -30.56 4.85
C PRO A 488 -8.80 -31.94 4.94
N GLN A 489 -9.21 -32.92 4.12
CA GLN A 489 -8.60 -34.26 4.02
C GLN A 489 -7.78 -34.41 2.73
N GLY A 490 -7.78 -33.39 1.89
CA GLY A 490 -7.09 -33.32 0.61
C GLY A 490 -5.85 -32.45 0.72
N HIS A 491 -5.43 -31.92 -0.43
CA HIS A 491 -4.23 -31.09 -0.50
C HIS A 491 -4.32 -30.10 -1.66
N VAL A 492 -3.85 -28.87 -1.43
CA VAL A 492 -3.77 -27.83 -2.46
C VAL A 492 -2.32 -27.58 -2.82
N THR A 493 -2.00 -27.54 -4.10
CA THR A 493 -0.71 -27.06 -4.59
C THR A 493 -0.94 -25.78 -5.38
N GLY A 494 -0.42 -24.67 -4.88
CA GLY A 494 -0.40 -23.39 -5.60
C GLY A 494 0.90 -23.23 -6.38
N ILE A 495 0.81 -22.85 -7.66
CA ILE A 495 1.99 -22.48 -8.45
C ILE A 495 1.88 -21.09 -9.03
N ASP A 496 3.00 -20.39 -9.11
CA ASP A 496 3.13 -19.13 -9.86
C ASP A 496 4.45 -19.13 -10.64
N TYR A 497 4.51 -18.42 -11.76
CA TYR A 497 5.73 -18.31 -12.56
C TYR A 497 6.73 -17.33 -11.92
N VAL A 498 6.22 -16.34 -11.17
CA VAL A 498 7.04 -15.36 -10.46
C VAL A 498 7.23 -15.82 -9.00
N PRO A 499 8.46 -15.81 -8.46
CA PRO A 499 8.71 -16.25 -7.08
C PRO A 499 8.15 -15.28 -6.03
N ASP A 500 8.21 -13.98 -6.27
CA ASP A 500 7.90 -12.90 -5.33
C ASP A 500 6.58 -13.06 -4.53
N PRO A 501 5.41 -13.37 -5.14
CA PRO A 501 4.16 -13.48 -4.39
C PRO A 501 4.06 -14.74 -3.50
N LEU A 502 4.90 -15.75 -3.73
CA LEU A 502 4.77 -17.06 -3.07
C LEU A 502 5.16 -17.01 -1.59
N ASP A 503 6.13 -16.16 -1.21
CA ASP A 503 6.49 -16.01 0.20
C ASP A 503 5.36 -15.36 1.01
N GLY A 504 4.67 -14.39 0.41
CA GLY A 504 3.46 -13.82 0.97
C GLY A 504 2.34 -14.85 1.14
N ALA A 505 2.13 -15.70 0.12
CA ALA A 505 1.15 -16.78 0.15
C ALA A 505 1.44 -17.81 1.26
N ARG A 506 2.70 -18.23 1.42
CA ARG A 506 3.15 -19.13 2.50
C ARG A 506 2.90 -18.52 3.88
N SER A 507 3.26 -17.25 4.05
CA SER A 507 3.04 -16.54 5.31
C SER A 507 1.56 -16.42 5.64
N LEU A 508 0.72 -16.13 4.65
CA LEU A 508 -0.74 -16.03 4.82
C LEU A 508 -1.35 -17.38 5.24
N ALA A 509 -0.96 -18.48 4.59
CA ALA A 509 -1.40 -19.81 4.96
C ALA A 509 -0.99 -20.17 6.41
N SER A 510 0.27 -19.91 6.76
CA SER A 510 0.80 -20.15 8.11
C SER A 510 0.05 -19.34 9.18
N LYS A 511 -0.16 -18.04 8.96
CA LYS A 511 -0.93 -17.17 9.88
C LYS A 511 -2.36 -17.64 10.09
N GLN A 512 -2.96 -18.26 9.09
CA GLN A 512 -4.34 -18.77 9.13
C GLN A 512 -4.43 -20.24 9.59
N GLY A 513 -3.30 -20.85 9.98
CA GLY A 513 -3.25 -22.23 10.47
C GLY A 513 -3.54 -23.29 9.41
N ILE A 514 -3.40 -22.95 8.12
CA ILE A 514 -3.65 -23.86 7.00
C ILE A 514 -2.38 -24.66 6.72
N THR A 515 -2.49 -25.99 6.80
CA THR A 515 -1.35 -26.92 6.72
C THR A 515 -1.41 -27.88 5.53
N ASN A 516 -2.55 -27.99 4.86
CA ASN A 516 -2.79 -28.86 3.72
C ASN A 516 -2.56 -28.13 2.37
N ILE A 517 -1.57 -27.23 2.32
CA ILE A 517 -1.24 -26.44 1.14
C ILE A 517 0.27 -26.25 0.97
N ASP A 518 0.76 -26.35 -0.26
CA ASP A 518 2.14 -26.01 -0.64
C ASP A 518 2.18 -25.01 -1.80
N PHE A 519 3.17 -24.11 -1.77
CA PHE A 519 3.40 -23.11 -2.83
C PHE A 519 4.78 -23.29 -3.47
N ARG A 520 4.84 -23.32 -4.81
CA ARG A 520 6.10 -23.48 -5.56
C ARG A 520 6.11 -22.70 -6.87
N VAL A 521 7.30 -22.37 -7.35
CA VAL A 521 7.46 -21.78 -8.69
C VAL A 521 7.13 -22.84 -9.75
N GLY A 522 6.38 -22.46 -10.78
CA GLY A 522 5.98 -23.40 -11.84
C GLY A 522 5.63 -22.71 -13.16
N ASN A 523 5.89 -23.41 -14.27
CA ASN A 523 5.54 -22.95 -15.61
C ASN A 523 4.31 -23.70 -16.12
N ILE A 524 3.22 -22.98 -16.41
CA ILE A 524 1.97 -23.56 -16.92
C ILE A 524 2.14 -24.33 -18.24
N HIS A 525 3.16 -24.00 -19.06
CA HIS A 525 3.43 -24.68 -20.33
C HIS A 525 4.25 -25.97 -20.20
N ALA A 526 4.75 -26.28 -18.99
CA ALA A 526 5.55 -27.45 -18.67
C ALA A 526 5.42 -27.75 -17.16
N LEU A 527 4.32 -28.38 -16.78
CA LEU A 527 4.00 -28.65 -15.39
C LEU A 527 4.84 -29.81 -14.86
N ASP A 528 5.65 -29.57 -13.83
CA ASP A 528 6.50 -30.58 -13.19
C ASP A 528 5.70 -31.48 -12.21
N PHE A 529 4.67 -32.12 -12.75
CA PHE A 529 3.81 -33.06 -12.08
C PHE A 529 3.55 -34.26 -12.98
N SER A 530 3.38 -35.44 -12.39
CA SER A 530 2.99 -36.64 -13.13
C SER A 530 1.60 -36.49 -13.76
N ASP A 531 1.36 -37.24 -14.82
CA ASP A 531 0.04 -37.38 -15.43
C ASP A 531 -0.97 -37.88 -14.39
N ASP A 532 -2.24 -37.51 -14.57
CA ASP A 532 -3.36 -38.03 -13.76
C ASP A 532 -3.21 -37.83 -12.23
N THR A 533 -2.63 -36.70 -11.80
CA THR A 533 -2.32 -36.43 -10.39
C THR A 533 -3.46 -35.73 -9.63
N PHE A 534 -4.08 -34.71 -10.23
CA PHE A 534 -5.00 -33.80 -9.53
C PHE A 534 -6.47 -34.09 -9.86
N ASP A 535 -7.32 -33.98 -8.85
CA ASP A 535 -8.78 -34.07 -9.02
C ASP A 535 -9.34 -32.80 -9.68
N ILE A 536 -8.78 -31.64 -9.34
CA ILE A 536 -9.13 -30.35 -9.92
C ILE A 536 -7.84 -29.59 -10.29
N VAL A 537 -7.80 -29.03 -11.50
CA VAL A 537 -6.76 -28.10 -11.95
C VAL A 537 -7.44 -26.78 -12.31
N HIS A 538 -7.13 -25.74 -11.56
CA HIS A 538 -7.77 -24.43 -11.63
C HIS A 538 -6.80 -23.39 -12.17
N VAL A 539 -7.33 -22.46 -12.98
CA VAL A 539 -6.62 -21.26 -13.42
C VAL A 539 -7.59 -20.07 -13.46
N HIS A 540 -7.14 -18.91 -12.99
CA HIS A 540 -7.98 -17.71 -12.95
C HIS A 540 -7.19 -16.46 -13.37
N GLN A 541 -7.60 -15.84 -14.47
CA GLN A 541 -6.98 -14.64 -15.05
C GLN A 541 -5.49 -14.76 -15.38
N VAL A 542 -5.06 -15.95 -15.85
CA VAL A 542 -3.68 -16.23 -16.28
C VAL A 542 -3.60 -16.38 -17.79
N LEU A 543 -4.61 -17.02 -18.41
CA LEU A 543 -4.59 -17.33 -19.84
C LEU A 543 -4.58 -16.07 -20.72
N GLN A 544 -5.09 -14.93 -20.20
CA GLN A 544 -4.96 -13.61 -20.85
C GLN A 544 -3.50 -13.13 -21.04
N HIS A 545 -2.56 -13.63 -20.22
CA HIS A 545 -1.17 -13.14 -20.17
C HIS A 545 -0.17 -14.01 -20.93
N ILE A 546 -0.57 -15.17 -21.44
CA ILE A 546 0.32 -16.14 -22.08
C ILE A 546 0.05 -16.27 -23.57
N ALA A 547 1.09 -16.56 -24.35
CA ALA A 547 1.00 -16.63 -25.80
C ALA A 547 0.31 -17.91 -26.33
N ASP A 548 0.40 -19.03 -25.59
CA ASP A 548 -0.14 -20.34 -26.02
C ASP A 548 -1.10 -20.94 -24.97
N PRO A 549 -2.34 -20.41 -24.87
CA PRO A 549 -3.32 -20.90 -23.91
C PRO A 549 -3.76 -22.35 -24.20
N VAL A 550 -3.66 -22.82 -25.44
CA VAL A 550 -4.02 -24.19 -25.82
C VAL A 550 -3.00 -25.19 -25.25
N ARG A 551 -1.71 -24.90 -25.36
CA ARG A 551 -0.66 -25.72 -24.72
C ARG A 551 -0.81 -25.73 -23.20
N ALA A 552 -1.10 -24.60 -22.59
CA ALA A 552 -1.38 -24.51 -21.16
C ALA A 552 -2.54 -25.43 -20.74
N LEU A 553 -3.69 -25.33 -21.43
CA LEU A 553 -4.84 -26.21 -21.18
C LEU A 553 -4.53 -27.69 -21.44
N ARG A 554 -3.64 -28.00 -22.39
CA ARG A 554 -3.18 -29.37 -22.65
C ARG A 554 -2.35 -29.93 -21.49
N GLU A 555 -1.46 -29.13 -20.92
CA GLU A 555 -0.71 -29.50 -19.71
C GLU A 555 -1.63 -29.64 -18.50
N MET A 556 -2.58 -28.73 -18.31
CA MET A 556 -3.61 -28.86 -17.27
C MET A 556 -4.42 -30.16 -17.41
N ARG A 557 -4.81 -30.51 -18.65
CA ARG A 557 -5.49 -31.78 -18.96
C ARG A 557 -4.60 -32.99 -18.67
N ARG A 558 -3.29 -32.92 -18.93
CA ARG A 558 -2.35 -34.02 -18.68
C ARG A 558 -2.31 -34.37 -17.20
N VAL A 559 -2.16 -33.37 -16.33
CA VAL A 559 -2.03 -33.57 -14.87
C VAL A 559 -3.37 -33.77 -14.15
N ALA A 560 -4.50 -33.44 -14.78
CA ALA A 560 -5.83 -33.80 -14.27
C ALA A 560 -6.08 -35.31 -14.42
N LYS A 561 -6.70 -35.94 -13.41
CA LYS A 561 -7.05 -37.37 -13.40
C LYS A 561 -7.94 -37.78 -14.57
N SER A 562 -7.63 -38.90 -15.20
CA SER A 562 -8.40 -39.51 -16.29
C SER A 562 -9.79 -39.99 -15.88
N ASP A 563 -9.98 -40.33 -14.61
CA ASP A 563 -11.26 -40.74 -14.05
C ASP A 563 -11.94 -39.56 -13.32
N GLY A 564 -12.59 -38.70 -14.10
CA GLY A 564 -13.43 -37.63 -13.56
C GLY A 564 -12.70 -36.37 -13.08
N GLY A 565 -11.42 -36.20 -13.46
CA GLY A 565 -10.67 -34.97 -13.17
C GLY A 565 -11.25 -33.75 -13.90
N ILE A 566 -11.17 -32.60 -13.24
CA ILE A 566 -11.79 -31.34 -13.72
C ILE A 566 -10.70 -30.32 -14.01
N VAL A 567 -10.69 -29.77 -15.22
CA VAL A 567 -9.95 -28.54 -15.55
C VAL A 567 -10.93 -27.37 -15.54
N ALA A 568 -10.63 -26.37 -14.73
CA ALA A 568 -11.46 -25.21 -14.50
C ALA A 568 -10.69 -23.94 -14.88
N ALA A 569 -11.32 -23.09 -15.68
CA ALA A 569 -10.75 -21.80 -16.04
C ALA A 569 -11.80 -20.69 -15.96
N ARG A 570 -11.42 -19.57 -15.38
CA ARG A 570 -12.21 -18.34 -15.42
C ARG A 570 -11.34 -17.18 -15.89
N GLU A 571 -11.84 -16.46 -16.89
CA GLU A 571 -11.10 -15.34 -17.45
C GLU A 571 -12.01 -14.17 -17.85
N SER A 572 -11.42 -12.98 -17.95
CA SER A 572 -12.10 -11.75 -18.38
C SER A 572 -12.68 -11.91 -19.80
N ALA A 573 -13.95 -11.53 -19.97
CA ALA A 573 -14.68 -11.66 -21.24
C ALA A 573 -15.16 -10.32 -21.80
N SER A 574 -15.65 -9.41 -20.93
CA SER A 574 -16.09 -8.09 -21.35
C SER A 574 -16.13 -7.13 -20.16
N LEU A 575 -15.88 -5.86 -20.43
CA LEU A 575 -16.00 -4.76 -19.47
C LEU A 575 -17.23 -3.92 -19.85
N THR A 576 -17.91 -3.35 -18.87
CA THR A 576 -19.03 -2.42 -19.04
C THR A 576 -19.06 -1.45 -17.86
N TRP A 577 -19.53 -0.22 -18.05
CA TRP A 577 -19.64 0.76 -16.98
C TRP A 577 -20.75 1.77 -17.27
N TYR A 578 -21.16 2.50 -16.24
CA TYR A 578 -22.03 3.67 -16.33
C TYR A 578 -21.53 4.74 -15.35
N PRO A 579 -21.71 6.04 -15.63
CA PRO A 579 -22.06 6.58 -16.95
C PRO A 579 -20.91 6.37 -17.95
N ASP A 580 -21.14 6.71 -19.22
CA ASP A 580 -20.08 6.68 -20.22
C ASP A 580 -18.93 7.61 -19.78
N ASN A 581 -17.75 7.02 -19.57
CA ASN A 581 -16.55 7.74 -19.18
C ASN A 581 -15.43 7.54 -20.22
N ALA A 582 -14.92 8.65 -20.76
CA ALA A 582 -13.92 8.63 -21.83
C ALA A 582 -12.57 8.07 -21.36
N GLY A 583 -12.12 8.40 -20.14
CA GLY A 583 -10.86 7.88 -19.61
C GLY A 583 -10.94 6.38 -19.34
N VAL A 584 -12.05 5.87 -18.80
CA VAL A 584 -12.26 4.42 -18.63
C VAL A 584 -12.30 3.70 -19.99
N ALA A 585 -12.92 4.29 -21.01
CA ALA A 585 -12.92 3.77 -22.37
C ALA A 585 -11.51 3.70 -22.96
N GLU A 586 -10.74 4.79 -22.84
CA GLU A 586 -9.37 4.88 -23.33
C GLU A 586 -8.42 3.93 -22.56
N ALA A 587 -8.62 3.76 -21.25
CA ALA A 587 -7.90 2.77 -20.43
C ALA A 587 -8.05 1.35 -21.00
N LYS A 588 -9.29 0.99 -21.34
CA LYS A 588 -9.62 -0.30 -21.92
C LYS A 588 -8.94 -0.47 -23.28
N GLU A 589 -9.01 0.51 -24.16
CA GLU A 589 -8.40 0.45 -25.49
C GLU A 589 -6.87 0.33 -25.41
N LEU A 590 -6.23 1.10 -24.54
CA LEU A 590 -4.79 1.02 -24.30
C LEU A 590 -4.39 -0.37 -23.81
N THR A 591 -5.09 -0.89 -22.79
CA THR A 591 -4.82 -2.22 -22.23
C THR A 591 -5.02 -3.31 -23.28
N ASP A 592 -6.08 -3.22 -24.09
CA ASP A 592 -6.36 -4.17 -25.18
C ASP A 592 -5.25 -4.16 -26.25
N ARG A 593 -4.74 -2.97 -26.62
CA ARG A 593 -3.63 -2.84 -27.58
C ARG A 593 -2.34 -3.45 -27.05
N MET A 594 -1.97 -3.13 -25.81
CA MET A 594 -0.75 -3.63 -25.17
C MET A 594 -0.79 -5.14 -24.92
N ALA A 595 -1.95 -5.70 -24.57
CA ALA A 595 -2.09 -7.15 -24.38
C ALA A 595 -1.86 -7.89 -25.71
N LYS A 596 -2.45 -7.40 -26.81
CA LYS A 596 -2.33 -8.01 -28.14
C LYS A 596 -0.91 -7.96 -28.70
N SER A 597 -0.19 -6.85 -28.50
CA SER A 597 1.17 -6.72 -29.02
C SER A 597 2.16 -7.70 -28.41
N LYS A 598 1.91 -8.14 -27.17
CA LYS A 598 2.69 -9.16 -26.47
C LYS A 598 2.23 -10.59 -26.72
N GLY A 599 1.31 -10.79 -27.67
CA GLY A 599 0.75 -12.09 -27.99
C GLY A 599 -0.32 -12.59 -26.99
N GLY A 600 -0.73 -11.76 -26.03
CA GLY A 600 -1.82 -12.07 -25.12
C GLY A 600 -3.20 -11.82 -25.75
N ASN A 601 -4.24 -12.37 -25.12
CA ASN A 601 -5.62 -12.09 -25.49
C ASN A 601 -6.26 -11.25 -24.38
N PRO A 602 -6.79 -10.05 -24.67
CA PRO A 602 -7.38 -9.20 -23.62
C PRO A 602 -8.74 -9.67 -23.12
N HIS A 603 -9.46 -10.49 -23.89
CA HIS A 603 -10.81 -10.97 -23.54
C HIS A 603 -10.95 -12.49 -23.74
N PRO A 604 -10.06 -13.30 -23.16
CA PRO A 604 -9.99 -14.74 -23.39
C PRO A 604 -11.26 -15.47 -22.94
N GLY A 605 -12.02 -14.94 -21.96
CA GLY A 605 -13.23 -15.57 -21.43
C GLY A 605 -14.30 -15.83 -22.51
N ARG A 606 -14.24 -15.10 -23.63
CA ARG A 606 -15.09 -15.32 -24.80
C ARG A 606 -14.73 -16.59 -25.58
N TYR A 607 -13.49 -17.07 -25.46
CA TYR A 607 -12.88 -18.10 -26.31
C TYR A 607 -12.29 -19.28 -25.52
N ILE A 608 -12.21 -19.22 -24.19
CA ILE A 608 -11.58 -20.28 -23.37
C ILE A 608 -12.14 -21.69 -23.65
N HIS A 609 -13.43 -21.82 -23.97
CA HIS A 609 -14.04 -23.10 -24.32
C HIS A 609 -13.53 -23.64 -25.67
N VAL A 610 -13.25 -22.77 -26.63
CA VAL A 610 -12.66 -23.15 -27.93
C VAL A 610 -11.24 -23.66 -27.72
N TRP A 611 -10.45 -22.96 -26.89
CA TRP A 611 -9.10 -23.41 -26.55
C TRP A 611 -9.09 -24.74 -25.80
N ALA A 612 -10.09 -24.99 -24.95
CA ALA A 612 -10.25 -26.29 -24.30
C ALA A 612 -10.54 -27.40 -25.32
N GLU A 613 -11.38 -27.16 -26.33
CA GLU A 613 -11.61 -28.11 -27.42
C GLU A 613 -10.31 -28.41 -28.18
N GLU A 614 -9.53 -27.38 -28.54
CA GLU A 614 -8.23 -27.51 -29.22
C GLU A 614 -7.16 -28.20 -28.35
N ALA A 615 -7.29 -28.09 -27.03
CA ALA A 615 -6.45 -28.80 -26.06
C ALA A 615 -6.81 -30.30 -25.92
N GLY A 616 -7.89 -30.75 -26.56
CA GLY A 616 -8.31 -32.15 -26.60
C GLY A 616 -9.43 -32.51 -25.61
N PHE A 617 -10.20 -31.54 -25.13
CA PHE A 617 -11.44 -31.82 -24.41
C PHE A 617 -12.61 -32.04 -25.37
N GLU A 618 -13.45 -33.03 -25.08
CA GLU A 618 -14.66 -33.28 -25.86
C GLU A 618 -15.70 -32.20 -25.62
N LYS A 619 -16.31 -31.68 -26.69
CA LYS A 619 -17.36 -30.63 -26.62
C LYS A 619 -18.47 -30.93 -25.62
N ALA A 620 -18.90 -32.19 -25.54
CA ALA A 620 -19.96 -32.63 -24.64
C ALA A 620 -19.56 -32.57 -23.15
N ARG A 621 -18.25 -32.54 -22.87
CA ARG A 621 -17.65 -32.50 -21.53
C ARG A 621 -17.08 -31.13 -21.18
N ILE A 622 -17.48 -30.08 -21.90
CA ILE A 622 -17.15 -28.69 -21.57
C ILE A 622 -18.43 -27.98 -21.15
N LYS A 623 -18.58 -27.77 -19.83
CA LYS A 623 -19.63 -26.91 -19.30
C LYS A 623 -19.14 -25.47 -19.37
N LYS A 624 -20.00 -24.60 -19.90
CA LYS A 624 -19.77 -23.16 -20.01
C LYS A 624 -20.68 -22.45 -19.02
N SER A 625 -20.11 -21.52 -18.26
CA SER A 625 -20.85 -20.58 -17.42
C SER A 625 -20.25 -19.18 -17.54
N ALA A 626 -20.83 -18.23 -16.83
CA ALA A 626 -20.32 -16.88 -16.74
C ALA A 626 -20.55 -16.35 -15.32
N GLY A 627 -19.60 -15.55 -14.87
CA GLY A 627 -19.66 -14.82 -13.61
C GLY A 627 -19.39 -13.34 -13.84
N ALA A 628 -19.78 -12.48 -12.92
CA ALA A 628 -19.51 -11.05 -13.01
C ALA A 628 -18.95 -10.52 -11.70
N TRP A 629 -18.02 -9.59 -11.81
CA TRP A 629 -17.74 -8.65 -10.73
C TRP A 629 -18.44 -7.33 -11.05
N CYS A 630 -18.95 -6.69 -10.01
CA CYS A 630 -19.58 -5.38 -10.08
C CYS A 630 -19.01 -4.53 -8.95
N PHE A 631 -18.54 -3.33 -9.28
CA PHE A 631 -18.05 -2.34 -8.33
C PHE A 631 -18.98 -1.14 -8.40
N SER A 632 -19.76 -0.94 -7.36
CA SER A 632 -20.88 0.02 -7.37
C SER A 632 -21.04 0.81 -6.08
N SER A 633 -20.61 0.25 -4.93
CA SER A 633 -20.59 1.02 -3.68
C SER A 633 -19.45 2.06 -3.71
N PRO A 634 -19.54 3.13 -2.90
CA PRO A 634 -18.46 4.11 -2.78
C PRO A 634 -17.09 3.46 -2.49
N GLU A 635 -17.06 2.48 -1.58
CA GLU A 635 -15.85 1.75 -1.20
C GLU A 635 -15.34 0.86 -2.35
N GLU A 636 -16.24 0.17 -3.05
CA GLU A 636 -15.89 -0.66 -4.22
C GLU A 636 -15.36 0.18 -5.38
N ARG A 637 -15.95 1.36 -5.60
CA ARG A 637 -15.49 2.31 -6.61
C ARG A 637 -14.13 2.87 -6.27
N GLU A 638 -13.92 3.33 -5.04
CA GLU A 638 -12.60 3.81 -4.59
C GLU A 638 -11.56 2.70 -4.71
N TYR A 639 -11.90 1.49 -4.28
CA TYR A 639 -11.01 0.34 -4.36
C TYR A 639 -10.61 -0.01 -5.80
N TRP A 640 -11.58 -0.23 -6.68
CA TRP A 640 -11.30 -0.64 -8.07
C TRP A 640 -10.83 0.53 -8.92
N GLY A 641 -11.57 1.63 -8.90
CA GLY A 641 -11.27 2.84 -9.67
C GLY A 641 -9.99 3.51 -9.23
N GLY A 642 -9.75 3.64 -7.91
CA GLY A 642 -8.49 4.16 -7.38
C GLY A 642 -7.29 3.28 -7.72
N SER A 643 -7.46 1.95 -7.73
CA SER A 643 -6.41 1.02 -8.20
C SER A 643 -6.09 1.23 -9.69
N MET A 644 -7.12 1.39 -10.53
CA MET A 644 -6.93 1.63 -11.97
C MET A 644 -6.32 3.01 -12.26
N GLU A 645 -6.73 4.05 -11.53
CA GLU A 645 -6.12 5.38 -11.57
C GLU A 645 -4.63 5.30 -11.24
N ALA A 646 -4.28 4.70 -10.10
CA ALA A 646 -2.89 4.55 -9.66
C ALA A 646 -2.07 3.73 -10.69
N ARG A 647 -2.69 2.72 -11.31
CA ARG A 647 -2.04 1.93 -12.35
C ARG A 647 -1.66 2.77 -13.58
N MET A 648 -2.44 3.79 -13.93
CA MET A 648 -2.13 4.67 -15.06
C MET A 648 -1.05 5.70 -14.74
N ARG A 649 -0.91 6.10 -13.46
CA ARG A 649 0.06 7.12 -13.06
C ARG A 649 1.44 6.56 -12.67
N SER A 650 1.48 5.44 -11.95
CA SER A 650 2.70 5.02 -11.25
C SER A 650 2.88 3.51 -11.17
N SER A 651 2.68 2.81 -12.31
CA SER A 651 2.94 1.37 -12.41
C SER A 651 3.95 1.00 -13.49
N GLY A 652 4.48 -0.23 -13.42
CA GLY A 652 5.26 -0.81 -14.52
C GLY A 652 4.49 -0.87 -15.83
N PHE A 653 3.15 -0.92 -15.79
CA PHE A 653 2.30 -0.81 -16.97
C PHE A 653 2.35 0.60 -17.58
N ALA A 654 2.25 1.65 -16.76
CA ALA A 654 2.34 3.05 -17.21
C ALA A 654 3.72 3.35 -17.82
N LYS A 655 4.79 2.95 -17.13
CA LYS A 655 6.16 3.12 -17.62
C LYS A 655 6.37 2.47 -18.99
N MET A 656 5.94 1.22 -19.12
CA MET A 656 6.06 0.47 -20.36
C MET A 656 5.16 1.00 -21.48
N ALA A 657 3.97 1.51 -21.16
CA ALA A 657 3.10 2.14 -22.14
C ALA A 657 3.77 3.36 -22.80
N VAL A 658 4.56 4.12 -22.02
CA VAL A 658 5.34 5.26 -22.53
C VAL A 658 6.60 4.79 -23.27
N GLU A 659 7.40 3.91 -22.67
CA GLU A 659 8.69 3.46 -23.23
C GLU A 659 8.53 2.72 -24.56
N GLU A 660 7.50 1.89 -24.70
CA GLU A 660 7.21 1.17 -25.94
C GLU A 660 6.30 1.95 -26.91
N GLY A 661 5.96 3.21 -26.58
CA GLY A 661 5.24 4.12 -27.47
C GLY A 661 3.74 3.82 -27.65
N TYR A 662 3.09 3.14 -26.70
CA TYR A 662 1.64 2.88 -26.75
C TYR A 662 0.80 4.07 -26.29
N ALA A 663 1.33 4.90 -25.38
CA ALA A 663 0.69 6.10 -24.85
C ALA A 663 1.72 7.17 -24.46
N THR A 664 1.31 8.44 -24.45
CA THR A 664 2.09 9.52 -23.83
C THR A 664 1.77 9.66 -22.35
N LYS A 665 2.60 10.38 -21.59
CA LYS A 665 2.32 10.66 -20.18
C LYS A 665 1.01 11.44 -20.01
N GLU A 666 0.78 12.41 -20.88
CA GLU A 666 -0.44 13.22 -20.89
C GLU A 666 -1.69 12.38 -21.21
N GLN A 667 -1.56 11.36 -22.06
CA GLN A 667 -2.62 10.39 -22.29
C GLN A 667 -2.92 9.58 -21.02
N LEU A 668 -1.90 9.06 -20.35
CA LEU A 668 -2.06 8.30 -19.11
C LEU A 668 -2.68 9.12 -17.99
N ASP A 669 -2.31 10.39 -17.87
CA ASP A 669 -2.87 11.30 -16.87
C ASP A 669 -4.37 11.55 -17.14
N ARG A 670 -4.78 11.76 -18.41
CA ARG A 670 -6.21 11.87 -18.77
C ARG A 670 -7.00 10.60 -18.47
N ILE A 671 -6.40 9.43 -18.72
CA ILE A 671 -7.01 8.15 -18.40
C ILE A 671 -7.20 8.02 -16.89
N ALA A 672 -6.19 8.40 -16.10
CA ALA A 672 -6.26 8.38 -14.64
C ALA A 672 -7.36 9.33 -14.12
N ASP A 673 -7.49 10.52 -14.70
CA ASP A 673 -8.55 11.47 -14.35
C ASP A 673 -9.94 10.91 -14.63
N GLY A 674 -10.14 10.16 -15.72
CA GLY A 674 -11.42 9.49 -15.98
C GLY A 674 -11.74 8.39 -14.96
N TRP A 675 -10.74 7.66 -14.46
CA TRP A 675 -10.95 6.73 -13.33
C TRP A 675 -11.30 7.47 -12.04
N ARG A 676 -10.68 8.63 -11.77
CA ARG A 676 -11.04 9.47 -10.62
C ARG A 676 -12.45 10.04 -10.74
N GLU A 677 -12.88 10.40 -11.94
CA GLU A 677 -14.25 10.84 -12.21
C GLU A 677 -15.24 9.69 -11.95
N PHE A 678 -14.94 8.48 -12.41
CA PHE A 678 -15.72 7.28 -12.09
C PHE A 678 -15.87 7.07 -10.58
N VAL A 679 -14.79 7.22 -9.81
CA VAL A 679 -14.78 7.06 -8.35
C VAL A 679 -15.74 8.05 -7.66
N ARG A 680 -15.69 9.32 -8.08
CA ARG A 680 -16.46 10.42 -7.49
C ARG A 680 -17.94 10.43 -7.88
N ASN A 681 -18.32 9.73 -8.94
CA ASN A 681 -19.68 9.76 -9.45
C ASN A 681 -20.58 8.77 -8.71
N ASP A 682 -21.57 9.28 -7.96
CA ASP A 682 -22.46 8.47 -7.13
C ASP A 682 -23.35 7.49 -7.89
N GLU A 683 -23.65 7.75 -9.16
CA GLU A 683 -24.41 6.84 -10.01
C GLU A 683 -23.53 5.80 -10.70
N ALA A 684 -22.21 5.90 -10.56
CA ALA A 684 -21.31 5.08 -11.33
C ALA A 684 -21.25 3.64 -10.86
N TRP A 685 -21.09 2.72 -11.81
CA TRP A 685 -20.76 1.33 -11.54
C TRP A 685 -19.90 0.74 -12.65
N PHE A 686 -19.06 -0.22 -12.30
CA PHE A 686 -18.17 -0.92 -13.23
C PHE A 686 -18.40 -2.43 -13.15
N GLY A 687 -18.66 -3.04 -14.30
CA GLY A 687 -18.87 -4.47 -14.45
C GLY A 687 -17.77 -5.14 -15.26
N LEU A 688 -17.26 -6.26 -14.74
CA LEU A 688 -16.39 -7.18 -15.48
C LEU A 688 -17.08 -8.54 -15.59
N LEU A 689 -17.49 -8.87 -16.81
CA LEU A 689 -17.99 -10.18 -17.18
C LEU A 689 -16.82 -11.14 -17.38
N HIS A 690 -16.96 -12.34 -16.83
CA HIS A 690 -16.02 -13.44 -16.96
C HIS A 690 -16.67 -14.61 -17.67
N GLY A 691 -15.92 -15.26 -18.55
CA GLY A 691 -16.26 -16.57 -19.06
C GLY A 691 -15.67 -17.63 -18.15
N GLU A 692 -16.43 -18.69 -17.91
CA GLU A 692 -16.05 -19.81 -17.05
C GLU A 692 -16.23 -21.13 -17.79
N ILE A 693 -15.29 -22.06 -17.61
CA ILE A 693 -15.41 -23.42 -18.09
C ILE A 693 -15.10 -24.44 -16.99
N LEU A 694 -15.82 -25.56 -17.06
CA LEU A 694 -15.44 -26.81 -16.41
C LEU A 694 -15.31 -27.87 -17.49
N CYS A 695 -14.13 -28.46 -17.60
CA CYS A 695 -13.81 -29.48 -18.57
C CYS A 695 -13.52 -30.79 -17.83
N TRP A 696 -14.30 -31.84 -18.11
CA TRP A 696 -14.04 -33.16 -17.54
C TRP A 696 -13.12 -33.95 -18.46
N LYS A 697 -12.02 -34.48 -17.91
CA LYS A 697 -11.22 -35.54 -18.51
C LYS A 697 -11.87 -36.88 -18.24
#